data_AF-H3GYD3-F1
#
_entry.id   AF-H3GYD3-F1
#
_cell.length_a   1.000
_cell.length_b   1.000
_cell.length_c   1.000
_cell.angle_alpha   90.00
_cell.angle_beta   90.00
_cell.angle_gamma   90.00
#
_symmetry.space_group_name_H-M   'P 1'
#
loop_
_entity.id
_entity.type
_entity.pdbx_description
1 polymer ?
#
loop_
_entity_poly.entity_id
_entity_poly.type
_entity_poly.pdbx_seq_one_letter_code
_entity_poly.pdbx_strand_id
1 'polypeptide(L)'
;MLIDHARRKHRPLYEVWYDFRNAFGSVPLGLLWDALERTGVPAEYIAAVQGLYDHAAFMVGNAVDGSTAPILQRVGVFQGCPLSPPLFSAAISPLLHALQLLPSSGVQLSGDDRPGVSAYADDLKTFSGTKAGVTEQHELVAMFLRWTGMAANPAKCRSMGVRRNGNGAIEADHLELALDDTPIPTLTHLQSYTYLGIGDGFDHVRRRVALAPKLKLLKQDATALMESGLAPWQVVKAVKGYLYPRVEYALRHLRPDDQLLESFDLHLRRGLRHLLRLPKSANNDFVYAPVSRGGLGFLPLVELHAALQIAHGWQMINSPDPAIRRIAREQLHQVADARHRLDKDHWKQRGDELCELLLNGELGTSAHAPPKRRNGDIGSLWVDVRKNLKAFGLKLATAPADPESGAPAKPLQLRVPHHAEWLDHRNVLRHVKQHMKNKRWRAWCSHVDQGRTARAHGGVGSGFLTRPRGMWESDYRFAVAARLNMLDTVNVLARRRLRAHDRCRHPGCRWKETLAHVLNHCPGTMDSIRGRHDDALKEIERTLHASSGDRQGRTELRTNQTVPGLAGPALRPDLQVYNHDQRTVAVVDLAIAFDEQPRDDPESSGLAKAAAEKKAKYAGIKRHLERQGWKVHLSALVYGSLGSVAPSNYKVYTEHLGLLKRDAKRLDRQLSVACIQSSRRIWNLHCAQHRARQHQDQPAPRGRRVTETGGTPSRTDRR
;
A
#
# COMPACT_ATOMS: atom_id res chain seq x y z
N MET A 1 8.00 -23.96 0.00
CA MET A 1 9.30 -24.35 -0.59
C MET A 1 9.50 -25.85 -0.60
N LEU A 2 9.38 -26.53 0.54
CA LEU A 2 9.64 -27.96 0.70
C LEU A 2 8.80 -28.86 -0.25
N ILE A 3 7.49 -28.65 -0.32
CA ILE A 3 6.61 -29.39 -1.24
C ILE A 3 6.98 -29.13 -2.72
N ASP A 4 7.35 -27.89 -3.07
CA ASP A 4 7.81 -27.56 -4.42
C ASP A 4 9.15 -28.24 -4.75
N HIS A 5 10.01 -28.46 -3.75
CA HIS A 5 11.28 -29.19 -3.90
C HIS A 5 11.03 -30.69 -4.10
N ALA A 6 10.20 -31.32 -3.26
CA ALA A 6 9.84 -32.74 -3.38
C ALA A 6 9.22 -33.04 -4.76
N ARG A 7 8.29 -32.18 -5.22
CA ARG A 7 7.70 -32.30 -6.57
C ARG A 7 8.74 -32.18 -7.68
N ARG A 8 9.66 -31.21 -7.61
CA ARG A 8 10.73 -30.98 -8.61
C ARG A 8 11.72 -32.12 -8.69
N LYS A 9 12.15 -32.64 -7.53
CA LYS A 9 13.13 -33.72 -7.45
C LYS A 9 12.51 -35.11 -7.57
N HIS A 10 11.19 -35.19 -7.73
CA HIS A 10 10.45 -36.46 -7.77
C HIS A 10 10.74 -37.35 -6.54
N ARG A 11 10.95 -36.73 -5.37
CA ARG A 11 11.30 -37.42 -4.13
C ARG A 11 10.07 -37.65 -3.25
N PRO A 12 10.07 -38.72 -2.45
CA PRO A 12 9.08 -38.91 -1.40
C PRO A 12 9.07 -37.76 -0.41
N LEU A 13 7.92 -37.53 0.20
CA LEU A 13 7.76 -36.57 1.28
C LEU A 13 6.73 -37.08 2.28
N TYR A 14 7.10 -37.00 3.56
CA TYR A 14 6.26 -37.38 4.67
C TYR A 14 6.16 -36.21 5.64
N GLU A 15 4.95 -35.90 6.10
CA GLU A 15 4.65 -34.75 6.95
C GLU A 15 3.65 -35.15 8.04
N VAL A 16 3.82 -34.58 9.24
CA VAL A 16 2.86 -34.72 10.35
C VAL A 16 2.62 -33.35 10.96
N TRP A 17 1.35 -32.98 11.12
CA TRP A 17 0.90 -31.77 11.81
C TRP A 17 0.30 -32.15 13.17
N TYR A 18 0.78 -31.50 14.22
CA TYR A 18 0.34 -31.70 15.60
C TYR A 18 -0.47 -30.49 16.08
N ASP A 19 -1.61 -30.76 16.74
CA ASP A 19 -2.45 -29.77 17.42
C ASP A 19 -2.32 -30.01 18.93
N PHE A 20 -1.55 -29.16 19.62
CA PHE A 20 -1.39 -29.28 21.06
C PHE A 20 -2.67 -28.89 21.82
N ARG A 21 -3.10 -29.74 22.75
CA ARG A 21 -4.26 -29.48 23.59
C ARG A 21 -3.90 -28.44 24.64
N ASN A 22 -4.59 -27.29 24.60
CA ASN A 22 -4.40 -26.20 25.54
C ASN A 22 -2.91 -25.79 25.67
N ALA A 23 -2.19 -25.65 24.55
CA ALA A 23 -0.72 -25.56 24.53
C ALA A 23 -0.13 -24.61 25.58
N PHE A 24 -0.62 -23.36 25.67
CA PHE A 24 -0.15 -22.38 26.65
C PHE A 24 -0.52 -22.79 28.08
N GLY A 25 -1.75 -23.25 28.29
CA GLY A 25 -2.27 -23.62 29.60
C GLY A 25 -1.80 -24.99 30.10
N SER A 26 -1.11 -25.78 29.27
CA SER A 26 -0.61 -27.12 29.62
C SER A 26 0.89 -27.19 29.87
N VAL A 27 1.63 -26.08 29.69
CA VAL A 27 3.08 -26.03 29.95
C VAL A 27 3.37 -26.31 31.44
N PRO A 28 4.11 -27.37 31.77
CA PRO A 28 4.56 -27.60 33.15
C PRO A 28 5.54 -26.52 33.59
N LEU A 29 5.33 -25.92 34.76
CA LEU A 29 6.23 -24.87 35.26
C LEU A 29 7.65 -25.40 35.52
N GLY A 30 7.79 -26.65 35.95
CA GLY A 30 9.12 -27.28 36.12
C GLY A 30 9.91 -27.38 34.81
N LEU A 31 9.24 -27.76 33.71
CA LEU A 31 9.85 -27.76 32.37
C LEU A 31 10.29 -26.36 31.97
N LEU A 32 9.45 -25.36 32.25
CA LEU A 32 9.76 -23.97 31.93
C LEU A 32 11.02 -23.49 32.67
N TRP A 33 11.13 -23.77 33.97
CA TRP A 33 12.29 -23.36 34.78
C TRP A 33 13.57 -24.05 34.30
N ASP A 34 13.55 -25.37 34.12
CA ASP A 34 14.69 -26.12 33.58
C ASP A 34 15.10 -25.64 32.18
N ALA A 35 14.12 -25.34 31.31
CA ALA A 35 14.41 -24.79 29.97
C ALA A 35 15.06 -23.41 30.02
N LEU A 36 14.62 -22.52 30.91
CA LEU A 36 15.23 -21.19 31.08
C LEU A 36 16.66 -21.28 31.64
N GLU A 37 16.89 -22.14 32.63
CA GLU A 37 18.23 -22.37 33.19
C GLU A 37 19.19 -22.91 32.13
N ARG A 38 18.78 -23.95 31.40
CA ARG A 38 19.61 -24.58 30.34
C ARG A 38 19.89 -23.66 29.16
N THR A 39 19.03 -22.67 28.91
CA THR A 39 19.24 -21.67 27.86
C THR A 39 20.14 -20.50 28.30
N GLY A 40 20.62 -20.52 29.55
CA GLY A 40 21.56 -19.53 30.08
C GLY A 40 20.88 -18.22 30.53
N VAL A 41 19.59 -18.26 30.82
CA VAL A 41 18.88 -17.08 31.37
C VAL A 41 19.40 -16.80 32.79
N PRO A 42 19.73 -15.55 33.15
CA PRO A 42 20.26 -15.22 34.47
C PRO A 42 19.32 -15.64 35.60
N ALA A 43 19.88 -16.23 36.67
CA ALA A 43 19.11 -16.74 37.81
C ALA A 43 18.20 -15.68 38.45
N GLU A 44 18.66 -14.43 38.55
CA GLU A 44 17.86 -13.31 39.07
C GLU A 44 16.59 -13.05 38.24
N TYR A 45 16.70 -13.19 36.91
CA TYR A 45 15.57 -13.06 36.01
C TYR A 45 14.60 -14.23 36.19
N ILE A 46 15.11 -15.46 36.29
CA ILE A 46 14.29 -16.66 36.52
C ILE A 46 13.53 -16.52 37.84
N ALA A 47 14.19 -16.11 38.91
CA ALA A 47 13.57 -15.89 40.21
C ALA A 47 12.45 -14.83 40.16
N ALA A 48 12.68 -13.73 39.43
CA ALA A 48 11.65 -12.71 39.22
C ALA A 48 10.42 -13.27 38.47
N VAL A 49 10.65 -14.09 37.44
CA VAL A 49 9.55 -14.75 36.71
C VAL A 49 8.84 -15.77 37.60
N GLN A 50 9.56 -16.58 38.36
CA GLN A 50 8.98 -17.53 39.32
C GLN A 50 8.08 -16.80 40.33
N GLY A 51 8.50 -15.64 40.84
CA GLY A 51 7.68 -14.80 41.73
C GLY A 51 6.38 -14.31 41.10
N LEU A 52 6.29 -14.17 39.77
CA LEU A 52 5.03 -13.85 39.08
C LEU A 52 4.06 -15.03 39.01
N TYR A 53 4.59 -16.25 39.03
CA TYR A 53 3.80 -17.48 39.00
C TYR A 53 3.51 -18.03 40.41
N ASP A 54 4.27 -17.58 41.42
CA ASP A 54 4.07 -17.96 42.80
C ASP A 54 2.70 -17.50 43.30
N HIS A 55 1.92 -18.45 43.82
CA HIS A 55 0.52 -18.26 44.24
C HIS A 55 -0.39 -17.56 43.23
N ALA A 56 -0.02 -17.56 41.94
CA ALA A 56 -0.80 -16.86 40.94
C ALA A 56 -2.19 -17.48 40.78
N ALA A 57 -3.20 -16.64 40.68
CA ALA A 57 -4.59 -17.05 40.60
C ALA A 57 -5.38 -16.16 39.63
N PHE A 58 -6.46 -16.69 39.09
CA PHE A 58 -7.46 -15.90 38.38
C PHE A 58 -8.83 -16.10 39.02
N MET A 59 -9.72 -15.14 38.80
CA MET A 59 -11.12 -15.21 39.20
C MET A 59 -11.99 -15.09 37.95
N VAL A 60 -13.05 -15.87 37.88
CA VAL A 60 -14.06 -15.76 36.83
C VAL A 60 -15.27 -15.08 37.44
N GLY A 61 -15.85 -14.09 36.76
CA GLY A 61 -17.04 -13.44 37.26
C GLY A 61 -18.02 -13.08 36.16
N ASN A 62 -19.30 -13.03 36.52
CA ASN A 62 -20.36 -12.54 35.66
C ASN A 62 -21.25 -11.54 36.45
N ALA A 63 -22.14 -10.83 35.75
CA ALA A 63 -22.97 -9.79 36.37
C ALA A 63 -24.07 -10.33 37.31
N VAL A 64 -24.32 -11.64 37.32
CA VAL A 64 -25.42 -12.30 38.06
C VAL A 64 -24.91 -12.93 39.36
N ASP A 65 -23.81 -13.68 39.27
CA ASP A 65 -23.30 -14.55 40.34
C ASP A 65 -22.08 -13.97 41.07
N GLY A 66 -21.58 -12.80 40.65
CA GLY A 66 -20.35 -12.21 41.20
C GLY A 66 -19.08 -12.93 40.72
N SER A 67 -18.01 -12.84 41.51
CA SER A 67 -16.72 -13.49 41.21
C SER A 67 -16.54 -14.80 41.97
N THR A 68 -15.90 -15.79 41.32
CA THR A 68 -15.44 -17.00 41.99
C THR A 68 -14.39 -16.69 43.05
N ALA A 69 -14.18 -17.63 43.98
CA ALA A 69 -12.93 -17.66 44.75
C ALA A 69 -11.70 -17.73 43.81
N PRO A 70 -10.52 -17.29 44.27
CA PRO A 70 -9.29 -17.38 43.48
C PRO A 70 -8.99 -18.83 43.04
N ILE A 71 -8.87 -19.03 41.73
CA ILE A 71 -8.49 -20.30 41.11
C ILE A 71 -6.99 -20.26 40.87
N LEU A 72 -6.24 -21.06 41.64
CA LEU A 72 -4.77 -21.12 41.53
C LEU A 72 -4.34 -21.67 40.16
N GLN A 73 -3.45 -20.95 39.49
CA GLN A 73 -2.83 -21.38 38.25
C GLN A 73 -1.56 -22.17 38.53
N ARG A 74 -1.71 -23.50 38.60
CA ARG A 74 -0.59 -24.42 38.90
C ARG A 74 0.18 -24.90 37.67
N VAL A 75 -0.38 -24.72 36.48
CA VAL A 75 0.18 -25.16 35.19
C VAL A 75 -0.11 -24.11 34.13
N GLY A 76 0.78 -24.02 33.15
CA GLY A 76 0.63 -23.19 31.99
C GLY A 76 1.06 -21.75 32.20
N VAL A 77 1.35 -21.09 31.08
CA VAL A 77 1.65 -19.67 31.01
C VAL A 77 0.37 -18.85 30.79
N PHE A 78 0.30 -17.63 31.33
CA PHE A 78 -0.91 -16.79 31.26
C PHE A 78 -1.26 -16.38 29.83
N GLN A 79 -2.45 -16.71 29.34
CA GLN A 79 -2.91 -16.18 28.05
C GLN A 79 -3.17 -14.66 28.18
N GLY A 80 -2.68 -13.89 27.21
CA GLY A 80 -2.75 -12.42 27.23
C GLY A 80 -1.61 -11.71 27.98
N CYS A 81 -0.76 -12.45 28.71
CA CYS A 81 0.43 -11.87 29.33
C CYS A 81 1.55 -11.65 28.28
N PRO A 82 2.19 -10.46 28.23
CA PRO A 82 3.29 -10.19 27.29
C PRO A 82 4.50 -11.11 27.45
N LEU A 83 4.70 -11.67 28.64
CA LEU A 83 5.82 -12.58 28.93
C LEU A 83 5.55 -14.03 28.50
N SER A 84 4.29 -14.43 28.34
CA SER A 84 3.95 -15.82 28.04
C SER A 84 4.43 -16.34 26.67
N PRO A 85 4.39 -15.58 25.56
CA PRO A 85 4.90 -16.07 24.28
C PRO A 85 6.39 -16.49 24.28
N PRO A 86 7.34 -15.69 24.82
CA PRO A 86 8.73 -16.15 24.91
C PRO A 86 8.91 -17.28 25.92
N LEU A 87 8.16 -17.32 27.04
CA LEU A 87 8.21 -18.44 27.99
C LEU A 87 7.74 -19.75 27.34
N PHE A 88 6.63 -19.72 26.60
CA PHE A 88 6.15 -20.87 25.85
C PHE A 88 7.20 -21.35 24.83
N SER A 89 7.83 -20.41 24.12
CA SER A 89 8.88 -20.74 23.15
C SER A 89 10.10 -21.40 23.83
N ALA A 90 10.49 -20.94 25.02
CA ALA A 90 11.54 -21.57 25.81
C ALA A 90 11.16 -23.00 26.21
N ALA A 91 9.94 -23.21 26.71
CA ALA A 91 9.45 -24.52 27.14
C ALA A 91 9.38 -25.57 26.02
N ILE A 92 9.09 -25.15 24.78
CA ILE A 92 9.06 -26.04 23.60
C ILE A 92 10.45 -26.25 22.97
N SER A 93 11.42 -25.37 23.26
CA SER A 93 12.77 -25.44 22.69
C SER A 93 13.48 -26.79 22.85
N PRO A 94 13.38 -27.52 23.98
CA PRO A 94 13.98 -28.85 24.13
C PRO A 94 13.50 -29.84 23.06
N LEU A 95 12.19 -29.86 22.76
CA LEU A 95 11.63 -30.70 21.70
C LEU A 95 12.22 -30.36 20.33
N LEU A 96 12.30 -29.06 20.02
CA LEU A 96 12.82 -28.60 18.73
C LEU A 96 14.30 -28.96 18.57
N HIS A 97 15.10 -28.84 19.63
CA HIS A 97 16.51 -29.22 19.63
C HIS A 97 16.68 -30.74 19.45
N ALA A 98 15.90 -31.54 20.19
CA ALA A 98 15.94 -32.99 20.06
C ALA A 98 15.54 -33.46 18.65
N LEU A 99 14.52 -32.85 18.03
CA LEU A 99 14.12 -33.13 16.65
C LEU A 99 15.22 -32.79 15.64
N GLN A 100 15.99 -31.72 15.87
CA GLN A 100 17.10 -31.32 15.01
C GLN A 100 18.31 -32.26 15.07
N LEU A 101 18.52 -32.94 16.20
CA LEU A 101 19.64 -33.85 16.42
C LEU A 101 19.41 -35.25 15.80
N LEU A 102 18.21 -35.55 15.32
CA LEU A 102 17.91 -36.85 14.71
C LEU A 102 18.72 -37.04 13.40
N PRO A 103 19.65 -38.01 13.34
CA PRO A 103 20.67 -38.11 12.29
C PRO A 103 20.12 -38.45 10.90
N SER A 104 18.94 -39.07 10.84
CA SER A 104 18.34 -39.63 9.61
C SER A 104 17.00 -38.99 9.23
N SER A 105 16.62 -37.89 9.90
CA SER A 105 15.33 -37.23 9.68
C SER A 105 15.46 -35.94 8.85
N GLY A 106 14.33 -35.41 8.36
CA GLY A 106 14.29 -34.15 7.62
C GLY A 106 14.39 -34.27 6.10
N VAL A 107 14.46 -33.12 5.43
CA VAL A 107 14.53 -33.00 3.98
C VAL A 107 15.77 -32.21 3.59
N GLN A 108 16.67 -32.81 2.80
CA GLN A 108 17.86 -32.13 2.30
C GLN A 108 17.48 -31.03 1.30
N LEU A 109 17.68 -29.76 1.67
CA LEU A 109 17.31 -28.60 0.85
C LEU A 109 18.51 -27.86 0.25
N SER A 110 19.70 -28.01 0.83
CA SER A 110 20.99 -27.55 0.30
C SER A 110 22.07 -28.62 0.54
N GLY A 111 23.36 -28.35 0.27
CA GLY A 111 24.44 -29.26 0.68
C GLY A 111 24.52 -29.46 2.20
N ASP A 112 24.22 -28.41 2.96
CA ASP A 112 24.44 -28.37 4.42
C ASP A 112 23.15 -28.40 5.24
N ASP A 113 22.02 -28.01 4.61
CA ASP A 113 20.79 -27.73 5.34
C ASP A 113 19.74 -28.83 5.15
N ARG A 114 19.42 -29.53 6.25
CA ARG A 114 18.41 -30.59 6.32
C ARG A 114 17.40 -30.31 7.45
N PRO A 115 16.49 -29.34 7.28
CA PRO A 115 15.43 -29.12 8.27
C PRO A 115 14.50 -30.34 8.35
N GLY A 116 13.98 -30.64 9.54
CA GLY A 116 12.97 -31.68 9.77
C GLY A 116 11.76 -31.25 10.58
N VAL A 117 11.74 -29.99 11.05
CA VAL A 117 10.67 -29.44 11.87
C VAL A 117 10.40 -27.98 11.49
N SER A 118 9.13 -27.59 11.56
CA SER A 118 8.65 -26.22 11.52
C SER A 118 7.73 -26.02 12.70
N ALA A 119 7.94 -24.97 13.47
CA ALA A 119 7.11 -24.63 14.62
C ALA A 119 6.74 -23.15 14.59
N TYR A 120 5.50 -22.83 14.95
CA TYR A 120 5.03 -21.46 15.13
C TYR A 120 4.05 -21.42 16.31
N ALA A 121 4.54 -20.95 17.46
CA ALA A 121 3.82 -21.12 18.72
C ALA A 121 3.41 -22.61 18.90
N ASP A 122 2.12 -22.89 19.05
CA ASP A 122 1.55 -24.22 19.27
C ASP A 122 1.41 -25.08 17.99
N ASP A 123 1.50 -24.46 16.81
CA ASP A 123 1.52 -25.19 15.54
C ASP A 123 2.88 -25.88 15.35
N LEU A 124 2.92 -27.20 15.51
CA LEU A 124 4.11 -28.03 15.26
C LEU A 124 3.91 -28.90 14.00
N LYS A 125 4.89 -28.87 13.12
CA LYS A 125 4.94 -29.70 11.91
C LYS A 125 6.29 -30.39 11.78
N THR A 126 6.29 -31.72 11.71
CA THR A 126 7.49 -32.50 11.37
C THR A 126 7.43 -32.98 9.92
N PHE A 127 8.59 -33.20 9.32
CA PHE A 127 8.68 -33.68 7.95
C PHE A 127 10.00 -34.39 7.66
N SER A 128 9.95 -35.36 6.75
CA SER A 128 11.10 -36.15 6.32
C SER A 128 11.00 -36.55 4.85
N GLY A 129 12.15 -36.77 4.21
CA GLY A 129 12.24 -37.41 2.90
C GLY A 129 12.06 -38.93 2.94
N THR A 130 11.98 -39.53 4.13
CA THR A 130 11.86 -40.97 4.35
C THR A 130 10.76 -41.31 5.35
N LYS A 131 10.13 -42.47 5.19
CA LYS A 131 9.10 -42.97 6.12
C LYS A 131 9.69 -43.21 7.51
N ALA A 132 10.85 -43.87 7.59
CA ALA A 132 11.56 -44.11 8.84
C ALA A 132 11.88 -42.81 9.59
N GLY A 133 12.36 -41.77 8.89
CA GLY A 133 12.71 -40.51 9.54
C GLY A 133 11.50 -39.73 10.08
N VAL A 134 10.33 -39.80 9.43
CA VAL A 134 9.12 -39.17 10.00
C VAL A 134 8.56 -39.96 11.17
N THR A 135 8.70 -41.29 11.15
CA THR A 135 8.29 -42.16 12.25
C THR A 135 9.16 -41.90 13.49
N GLU A 136 10.48 -41.81 13.34
CA GLU A 136 11.41 -41.46 14.42
C GLU A 136 11.09 -40.07 15.01
N GLN A 137 10.82 -39.07 14.16
CA GLN A 137 10.35 -37.75 14.62
C GLN A 137 9.05 -37.84 15.41
N HIS A 138 8.11 -38.68 14.96
CA HIS A 138 6.83 -38.87 15.63
C HIS A 138 6.97 -39.53 17.00
N GLU A 139 7.79 -40.58 17.09
CA GLU A 139 8.10 -41.26 18.36
C GLU A 139 8.70 -40.29 19.38
N LEU A 140 9.60 -39.41 18.94
CA LEU A 140 10.20 -38.38 19.78
C LEU A 140 9.15 -37.37 20.28
N VAL A 141 8.24 -36.92 19.40
CA VAL A 141 7.13 -36.03 19.79
C VAL A 141 6.21 -36.71 20.80
N ALA A 142 5.83 -37.97 20.57
CA ALA A 142 4.99 -38.75 21.48
C ALA A 142 5.68 -38.96 22.84
N MET A 143 6.98 -39.23 22.85
CA MET A 143 7.78 -39.34 24.06
C MET A 143 7.82 -38.01 24.83
N PHE A 144 8.03 -36.89 24.14
CA PHE A 144 8.03 -35.56 24.76
C PHE A 144 6.68 -35.23 25.42
N LEU A 145 5.57 -35.52 24.73
CA LEU A 145 4.23 -35.34 25.29
C LEU A 145 4.05 -36.15 26.58
N ARG A 146 4.42 -37.45 26.56
CA ARG A 146 4.38 -38.30 27.77
C ARG A 146 5.30 -37.80 28.89
N TRP A 147 6.52 -37.40 28.57
CA TRP A 147 7.50 -36.92 29.55
C TRP A 147 7.06 -35.63 30.26
N THR A 148 6.47 -34.71 29.50
CA THR A 148 6.03 -33.41 30.03
C THR A 148 4.63 -33.45 30.63
N GLY A 149 3.82 -34.46 30.31
CA GLY A 149 2.39 -34.48 30.64
C GLY A 149 1.56 -33.53 29.76
N MET A 150 2.16 -32.91 28.73
CA MET A 150 1.42 -32.21 27.69
C MET A 150 0.70 -33.22 26.79
N ALA A 151 -0.39 -32.79 26.16
CA ALA A 151 -1.17 -33.63 25.26
C ALA A 151 -1.40 -32.94 23.92
N ALA A 152 -1.59 -33.74 22.87
CA ALA A 152 -2.09 -33.29 21.58
C ALA A 152 -3.54 -33.76 21.38
N ASN A 153 -4.23 -33.23 20.38
CA ASN A 153 -5.57 -33.66 19.96
C ASN A 153 -5.47 -34.54 18.69
N PRO A 154 -5.48 -35.88 18.81
CA PRO A 154 -5.27 -36.77 17.66
C PRO A 154 -6.27 -36.54 16.53
N ALA A 155 -7.52 -36.18 16.87
CA ALA A 155 -8.58 -35.89 15.90
C ALA A 155 -8.34 -34.60 15.09
N LYS A 156 -7.47 -33.71 15.55
CA LYS A 156 -7.02 -32.50 14.83
C LYS A 156 -5.62 -32.62 14.23
N CYS A 157 -4.79 -33.53 14.73
CA CYS A 157 -3.54 -33.92 14.09
C CYS A 157 -3.78 -34.54 12.72
N ARG A 158 -2.83 -34.40 11.79
CA ARG A 158 -2.91 -35.06 10.47
C ARG A 158 -1.55 -35.58 10.05
N SER A 159 -1.52 -36.64 9.26
CA SER A 159 -0.32 -37.13 8.59
C SER A 159 -0.51 -37.11 7.07
N MET A 160 0.57 -37.02 6.31
CA MET A 160 0.55 -37.17 4.85
C MET A 160 1.86 -37.79 4.38
N GLY A 161 1.77 -38.88 3.63
CA GLY A 161 2.89 -39.48 2.91
C GLY A 161 2.64 -39.48 1.42
N VAL A 162 3.63 -39.06 0.64
CA VAL A 162 3.54 -38.99 -0.82
C VAL A 162 4.78 -39.60 -1.42
N ARG A 163 4.58 -40.51 -2.39
CA ARG A 163 5.65 -41.09 -3.20
C ARG A 163 5.23 -41.16 -4.68
N ARG A 164 6.13 -41.65 -5.51
CA ARG A 164 5.81 -42.00 -6.90
C ARG A 164 5.84 -43.52 -7.08
N ASN A 165 4.90 -44.04 -7.86
CA ASN A 165 4.88 -45.45 -8.23
C ASN A 165 5.87 -45.75 -9.37
N GLY A 166 5.97 -47.03 -9.76
CA GLY A 166 6.85 -47.47 -10.85
C GLY A 166 6.57 -46.81 -12.21
N ASN A 167 5.35 -46.30 -12.41
CA ASN A 167 4.95 -45.58 -13.62
C ASN A 167 5.20 -44.06 -13.51
N GLY A 168 5.81 -43.61 -12.41
CA GLY A 168 6.09 -42.20 -12.13
C GLY A 168 4.87 -41.38 -11.68
N ALA A 169 3.69 -41.97 -11.51
CA ALA A 169 2.50 -41.27 -11.01
C ALA A 169 2.60 -41.03 -9.50
N ILE A 170 2.03 -39.93 -9.02
CA ILE A 170 1.99 -39.58 -7.60
C ILE A 170 0.95 -40.46 -6.91
N GLU A 171 1.31 -41.06 -5.78
CA GLU A 171 0.39 -41.83 -4.94
C GLU A 171 0.58 -41.51 -3.46
N ALA A 172 -0.46 -41.79 -2.67
CA ALA A 172 -0.38 -41.69 -1.22
C ALA A 172 0.43 -42.88 -0.66
N ASP A 173 1.27 -42.61 0.33
CA ASP A 173 1.97 -43.62 1.13
C ASP A 173 1.47 -43.52 2.56
N HIS A 174 0.70 -44.52 3.00
CA HIS A 174 0.00 -44.48 4.27
C HIS A 174 0.97 -44.52 5.46
N LEU A 175 0.73 -43.64 6.42
CA LEU A 175 1.48 -43.52 7.67
C LEU A 175 0.61 -44.05 8.80
N GLU A 176 1.01 -45.17 9.41
CA GLU A 176 0.35 -45.76 10.57
C GLU A 176 0.96 -45.13 11.84
N LEU A 177 0.46 -43.96 12.22
CA LEU A 177 0.94 -43.20 13.38
C LEU A 177 -0.21 -43.02 14.38
N ALA A 178 0.11 -43.05 15.67
CA ALA A 178 -0.87 -42.94 16.75
C ALA A 178 -0.31 -42.17 17.96
N LEU A 179 -1.18 -41.47 18.67
CA LEU A 179 -0.86 -40.81 19.94
C LEU A 179 -1.70 -41.49 21.04
N ASP A 180 -1.04 -42.09 22.01
CA ASP A 180 -1.67 -42.88 23.10
C ASP A 180 -2.75 -43.82 22.56
N ASP A 181 -2.35 -44.70 21.64
CA ASP A 181 -3.18 -45.67 20.92
C ASP A 181 -4.33 -45.10 20.05
N THR A 182 -4.43 -43.77 19.94
CA THR A 182 -5.40 -43.10 19.07
C THR A 182 -4.79 -42.80 17.70
N PRO A 183 -5.29 -43.38 16.59
CA PRO A 183 -4.73 -43.16 15.26
C PRO A 183 -4.79 -41.70 14.81
N ILE A 184 -3.72 -41.24 14.15
CA ILE A 184 -3.68 -39.93 13.48
C ILE A 184 -4.30 -40.06 12.08
N PRO A 185 -5.36 -39.30 11.74
CA PRO A 185 -5.97 -39.36 10.41
C PRO A 185 -4.99 -38.96 9.30
N THR A 186 -4.89 -39.80 8.26
CA THR A 186 -4.00 -39.58 7.10
C THR A 186 -4.72 -38.80 5.99
N LEU A 187 -4.06 -37.78 5.45
CA LEU A 187 -4.47 -37.05 4.25
C LEU A 187 -3.87 -37.69 3.00
N THR A 188 -4.65 -37.74 1.92
CA THR A 188 -4.16 -38.08 0.58
C THR A 188 -3.42 -36.91 -0.06
N HIS A 189 -2.65 -37.17 -1.11
CA HIS A 189 -1.96 -36.13 -1.89
C HIS A 189 -2.91 -35.10 -2.55
N LEU A 190 -4.22 -35.39 -2.61
CA LEU A 190 -5.28 -34.50 -3.11
C LEU A 190 -5.92 -33.64 -2.01
N GLN A 191 -5.58 -33.86 -0.75
CA GLN A 191 -6.09 -33.10 0.38
C GLN A 191 -5.05 -32.11 0.90
N SER A 192 -5.46 -31.24 1.81
CA SER A 192 -4.60 -30.23 2.45
C SER A 192 -5.01 -30.01 3.89
N TYR A 193 -4.05 -29.75 4.75
CA TYR A 193 -4.26 -29.30 6.12
C TYR A 193 -4.27 -27.77 6.20
N THR A 194 -5.12 -27.15 7.02
CA THR A 194 -5.06 -25.69 7.20
C THR A 194 -3.97 -25.38 8.20
N TYR A 195 -2.81 -24.94 7.70
CA TYR A 195 -1.65 -24.57 8.51
C TYR A 195 -1.41 -23.07 8.42
N LEU A 196 -1.37 -22.38 9.56
CA LEU A 196 -1.23 -20.91 9.61
C LEU A 196 -2.24 -20.16 8.73
N GLY A 197 -3.47 -20.67 8.63
CA GLY A 197 -4.56 -20.06 7.85
C GLY A 197 -4.49 -20.26 6.33
N ILE A 198 -3.62 -21.15 5.83
CA ILE A 198 -3.52 -21.51 4.41
C ILE A 198 -3.54 -23.04 4.26
N GLY A 199 -4.14 -23.54 3.17
CA GLY A 199 -4.10 -24.96 2.83
C GLY A 199 -2.68 -25.43 2.45
N ASP A 200 -2.10 -26.27 3.29
CA ASP A 200 -0.83 -26.95 3.09
C ASP A 200 -1.07 -28.41 2.68
N GLY A 201 -0.96 -28.70 1.38
CA GLY A 201 -1.13 -30.05 0.81
C GLY A 201 -0.34 -30.29 -0.47
N PHE A 202 -0.20 -31.54 -0.91
CA PHE A 202 0.66 -31.90 -2.06
C PHE A 202 0.03 -31.63 -3.44
N ASP A 203 -1.24 -31.27 -3.54
CA ASP A 203 -1.84 -30.81 -4.79
C ASP A 203 -1.63 -29.30 -5.00
N HIS A 204 -1.20 -28.91 -6.20
CA HIS A 204 -1.00 -27.51 -6.58
C HIS A 204 -2.30 -26.86 -7.06
N VAL A 205 -3.24 -27.62 -7.63
CA VAL A 205 -4.50 -27.11 -8.20
C VAL A 205 -5.40 -26.59 -7.10
N ARG A 206 -5.63 -27.37 -6.04
CA ARG A 206 -6.42 -26.92 -4.88
C ARG A 206 -5.84 -25.70 -4.17
N ARG A 207 -4.51 -25.57 -4.12
CA ARG A 207 -3.85 -24.36 -3.58
C ARG A 207 -4.18 -23.10 -4.39
N ARG A 208 -4.42 -23.20 -5.70
CA ARG A 208 -4.80 -22.05 -6.55
C ARG A 208 -6.22 -21.56 -6.24
N VAL A 209 -7.13 -22.47 -5.89
CA VAL A 209 -8.54 -22.17 -5.63
C VAL A 209 -8.79 -21.84 -4.15
N ALA A 210 -7.87 -22.18 -3.25
CA ALA A 210 -7.98 -21.94 -1.80
C ALA A 210 -8.32 -20.47 -1.43
N LEU A 211 -7.95 -19.51 -2.27
CA LEU A 211 -8.23 -18.09 -2.03
C LEU A 211 -9.65 -17.66 -2.46
N ALA A 212 -10.36 -18.45 -3.26
CA ALA A 212 -11.64 -18.07 -3.86
C ALA A 212 -12.74 -17.77 -2.82
N PRO A 213 -12.96 -18.59 -1.76
CA PRO A 213 -13.94 -18.27 -0.73
C PRO A 213 -13.62 -16.95 -0.01
N LYS A 214 -12.35 -16.72 0.29
CA LYS A 214 -11.88 -15.50 0.95
C LYS A 214 -12.10 -14.26 0.08
N LEU A 215 -11.86 -14.37 -1.23
CA LEU A 215 -12.15 -13.29 -2.19
C LEU A 215 -13.65 -13.03 -2.35
N LYS A 216 -14.49 -14.07 -2.26
CA LYS A 216 -15.95 -13.90 -2.23
C LYS A 216 -16.39 -13.07 -1.03
N LEU A 217 -15.90 -13.39 0.17
CA LEU A 217 -16.15 -12.57 1.37
C LEU A 217 -15.62 -11.14 1.19
N LEU A 218 -14.40 -10.97 0.68
CA LEU A 218 -13.85 -9.63 0.43
C LEU A 218 -14.70 -8.80 -0.53
N LYS A 219 -15.33 -9.41 -1.55
CA LYS A 219 -16.26 -8.71 -2.45
C LYS A 219 -17.53 -8.28 -1.70
N GLN A 220 -18.08 -9.15 -0.86
CA GLN A 220 -19.25 -8.84 -0.03
C GLN A 220 -18.95 -7.69 0.94
N ASP A 221 -17.82 -7.75 1.64
CA ASP A 221 -17.40 -6.70 2.56
C ASP A 221 -17.08 -5.39 1.84
N ALA A 222 -16.51 -5.45 0.63
CA ALA A 222 -16.32 -4.27 -0.20
C ALA A 222 -17.66 -3.64 -0.58
N THR A 223 -18.67 -4.43 -0.95
CA THR A 223 -20.02 -3.93 -1.22
C THR A 223 -20.64 -3.29 0.02
N ALA A 224 -20.59 -3.98 1.16
CA ALA A 224 -21.11 -3.46 2.43
C ALA A 224 -20.47 -2.13 2.82
N LEU A 225 -19.15 -1.98 2.62
CA LEU A 225 -18.47 -0.69 2.85
C LEU A 225 -18.95 0.40 1.90
N MET A 226 -19.19 0.10 0.62
CA MET A 226 -19.69 1.08 -0.35
C MET A 226 -21.13 1.53 -0.04
N GLU A 227 -21.92 0.66 0.60
CA GLU A 227 -23.33 0.88 0.97
C GLU A 227 -23.51 1.40 2.40
N SER A 228 -22.44 1.45 3.21
CA SER A 228 -22.46 1.80 4.63
C SER A 228 -22.86 3.25 4.98
N GLY A 229 -23.01 4.14 3.99
CA GLY A 229 -23.19 5.58 4.21
C GLY A 229 -21.93 6.34 4.62
N LEU A 230 -20.78 5.66 4.70
CA LEU A 230 -19.48 6.30 4.93
C LEU A 230 -19.08 7.21 3.77
N ALA A 231 -18.41 8.32 4.09
CA ALA A 231 -17.90 9.23 3.08
C ALA A 231 -16.86 8.55 2.17
N PRO A 232 -16.70 8.98 0.90
CA PRO A 232 -15.87 8.25 -0.05
C PRO A 232 -14.42 8.02 0.38
N TRP A 233 -13.79 8.98 1.06
CA TRP A 233 -12.43 8.83 1.59
C TRP A 233 -12.34 7.87 2.78
N GLN A 234 -13.41 7.74 3.58
CA GLN A 234 -13.49 6.77 4.68
C GLN A 234 -13.58 5.35 4.11
N VAL A 235 -14.38 5.13 3.08
CA VAL A 235 -14.45 3.84 2.37
C VAL A 235 -13.10 3.49 1.75
N VAL A 236 -12.47 4.44 1.04
CA VAL A 236 -11.12 4.22 0.47
C VAL A 236 -10.10 3.84 1.56
N LYS A 237 -10.15 4.52 2.72
CA LYS A 237 -9.29 4.21 3.87
C LYS A 237 -9.60 2.83 4.44
N ALA A 238 -10.87 2.46 4.60
CA ALA A 238 -11.30 1.17 5.14
C ALA A 238 -10.89 0.01 4.23
N VAL A 239 -11.10 0.12 2.91
CA VAL A 239 -10.68 -0.94 1.98
C VAL A 239 -9.17 -1.17 2.07
N LYS A 240 -8.37 -0.10 2.11
CA LYS A 240 -6.91 -0.20 2.19
C LYS A 240 -6.39 -0.69 3.54
N GLY A 241 -7.01 -0.23 4.63
CA GLY A 241 -6.59 -0.54 5.99
C GLY A 241 -7.12 -1.86 6.53
N TYR A 242 -8.21 -2.39 5.96
CA TYR A 242 -8.92 -3.55 6.49
C TYR A 242 -9.07 -4.69 5.47
N LEU A 243 -9.50 -4.41 4.23
CA LEU A 243 -9.74 -5.49 3.26
C LEU A 243 -8.45 -6.04 2.64
N TYR A 244 -7.56 -5.18 2.16
CA TYR A 244 -6.31 -5.58 1.54
C TYR A 244 -5.41 -6.43 2.46
N PRO A 245 -5.18 -6.05 3.73
CA PRO A 245 -4.34 -6.83 4.64
C PRO A 245 -4.85 -8.27 4.86
N ARG A 246 -6.16 -8.50 4.79
CA ARG A 246 -6.74 -9.85 4.99
C ARG A 246 -6.24 -10.86 3.98
N VAL A 247 -5.90 -10.45 2.75
CA VAL A 247 -5.40 -11.36 1.70
C VAL A 247 -3.90 -11.28 1.48
N GLU A 248 -3.21 -10.28 2.02
CA GLU A 248 -1.77 -10.07 1.80
C GLU A 248 -0.93 -11.29 2.22
N TYR A 249 -1.19 -11.87 3.39
CA TYR A 249 -0.51 -13.09 3.84
C TYR A 249 -0.76 -14.28 2.90
N ALA A 250 -2.00 -14.47 2.45
CA ALA A 250 -2.35 -15.57 1.56
C ALA A 250 -1.71 -15.41 0.17
N LEU A 251 -1.73 -14.19 -0.38
CA LEU A 251 -1.10 -13.87 -1.67
C LEU A 251 0.41 -14.06 -1.66
N ARG A 252 1.06 -13.92 -0.50
CA ARG A 252 2.50 -14.18 -0.40
C ARG A 252 2.87 -15.65 -0.57
N HIS A 253 2.02 -16.56 -0.12
CA HIS A 253 2.34 -18.00 -0.05
C HIS A 253 1.57 -18.86 -1.08
N LEU A 254 0.50 -18.32 -1.64
CA LEU A 254 -0.30 -18.98 -2.68
C LEU A 254 0.05 -18.45 -4.06
N ARG A 255 -0.22 -19.25 -5.09
CA ARG A 255 -0.14 -18.88 -6.51
C ARG A 255 -1.54 -18.95 -7.13
N PRO A 256 -2.45 -18.02 -6.77
CA PRO A 256 -3.81 -17.99 -7.33
C PRO A 256 -3.78 -17.68 -8.83
N ASP A 257 -4.88 -17.99 -9.51
CA ASP A 257 -5.07 -17.58 -10.89
C ASP A 257 -5.27 -16.05 -10.98
N ASP A 258 -4.64 -15.41 -11.97
CA ASP A 258 -4.76 -13.96 -12.18
C ASP A 258 -6.23 -13.56 -12.44
N GLN A 259 -7.02 -14.38 -13.15
CA GLN A 259 -8.44 -14.11 -13.41
C GLN A 259 -9.26 -13.97 -12.12
N LEU A 260 -8.93 -14.77 -11.10
CA LEU A 260 -9.59 -14.73 -9.81
C LEU A 260 -9.31 -13.41 -9.07
N LEU A 261 -8.06 -12.92 -9.14
CA LEU A 261 -7.64 -11.65 -8.55
C LEU A 261 -8.25 -10.46 -9.31
N GLU A 262 -8.19 -10.47 -10.64
CA GLU A 262 -8.75 -9.45 -11.51
C GLU A 262 -10.27 -9.27 -11.32
N SER A 263 -10.97 -10.37 -11.02
CA SER A 263 -12.40 -10.33 -10.72
C SER A 263 -12.71 -9.49 -9.47
N PHE A 264 -11.87 -9.51 -8.44
CA PHE A 264 -12.00 -8.62 -7.28
C PHE A 264 -11.65 -7.17 -7.65
N ASP A 265 -10.55 -6.96 -8.38
CA ASP A 265 -10.12 -5.61 -8.78
C ASP A 265 -11.19 -4.91 -9.64
N LEU A 266 -11.84 -5.65 -10.55
CA LEU A 266 -12.97 -5.17 -11.35
C LEU A 266 -14.17 -4.79 -10.47
N HIS A 267 -14.52 -5.63 -9.49
CA HIS A 267 -15.61 -5.37 -8.54
C HIS A 267 -15.36 -4.10 -7.73
N LEU A 268 -14.19 -4.01 -7.09
CA LEU A 268 -13.79 -2.86 -6.29
C LEU A 268 -13.80 -1.57 -7.11
N ARG A 269 -13.24 -1.62 -8.32
CA ARG A 269 -13.17 -0.45 -9.21
C ARG A 269 -14.55 0.01 -9.69
N ARG A 270 -15.48 -0.91 -9.96
CA ARG A 270 -16.87 -0.56 -10.28
C ARG A 270 -17.56 0.11 -9.10
N GLY A 271 -17.42 -0.45 -7.89
CA GLY A 271 -17.95 0.14 -6.66
C GLY A 271 -17.39 1.54 -6.40
N LEU A 272 -16.06 1.72 -6.49
CA LEU A 272 -15.40 3.01 -6.32
C LEU A 272 -15.88 4.06 -7.34
N ARG A 273 -16.06 3.68 -8.60
CA ARG A 273 -16.61 4.59 -9.62
C ARG A 273 -18.02 5.04 -9.27
N HIS A 274 -18.88 4.13 -8.80
CA HIS A 274 -20.23 4.46 -8.36
C HIS A 274 -20.20 5.43 -7.15
N LEU A 275 -19.44 5.09 -6.11
CA LEU A 275 -19.26 5.90 -4.90
C LEU A 275 -18.77 7.33 -5.21
N LEU A 276 -17.86 7.45 -6.18
CA LEU A 276 -17.29 8.73 -6.63
C LEU A 276 -18.13 9.44 -7.70
N ARG A 277 -19.22 8.84 -8.17
CA ARG A 277 -20.08 9.32 -9.27
C ARG A 277 -19.31 9.58 -10.56
N LEU A 278 -18.37 8.69 -10.89
CA LEU A 278 -17.56 8.76 -12.09
C LEU A 278 -18.16 7.93 -13.24
N PRO A 279 -18.11 8.42 -14.49
CA PRO A 279 -18.61 7.66 -15.64
C PRO A 279 -17.72 6.45 -15.95
N LYS A 280 -18.24 5.50 -16.74
CA LYS A 280 -17.49 4.30 -17.17
C LYS A 280 -16.20 4.64 -17.95
N SER A 281 -16.18 5.80 -18.61
CA SER A 281 -15.05 6.34 -19.39
C SER A 281 -13.93 6.96 -18.56
N ALA A 282 -14.12 7.15 -17.24
CA ALA A 282 -13.07 7.65 -16.37
C ALA A 282 -11.86 6.71 -16.38
N ASN A 283 -10.66 7.26 -16.55
CA ASN A 283 -9.40 6.54 -16.59
C ASN A 283 -9.27 5.68 -15.32
N ASN A 284 -8.74 4.46 -15.41
CA ASN A 284 -8.57 3.60 -14.25
C ASN A 284 -7.28 3.88 -13.50
N ASP A 285 -6.26 4.43 -14.17
CA ASP A 285 -4.93 4.59 -13.62
C ASP A 285 -4.90 5.56 -12.41
N PHE A 286 -5.81 6.53 -12.31
CA PHE A 286 -5.90 7.38 -11.12
C PHE A 286 -6.25 6.58 -9.85
N VAL A 287 -7.01 5.48 -9.97
CA VAL A 287 -7.37 4.63 -8.82
C VAL A 287 -6.11 4.02 -8.21
N TYR A 288 -5.14 3.69 -9.06
CA TYR A 288 -3.91 2.98 -8.68
C TYR A 288 -2.68 3.90 -8.53
N ALA A 289 -2.72 5.11 -9.11
CA ALA A 289 -1.68 6.11 -8.95
C ALA A 289 -1.51 6.51 -7.47
N PRO A 290 -0.30 6.87 -6.99
CA PRO A 290 -0.06 7.17 -5.59
C PRO A 290 -0.87 8.38 -5.11
N VAL A 291 -1.26 8.37 -3.83
CA VAL A 291 -1.88 9.53 -3.16
C VAL A 291 -0.97 10.76 -3.23
N SER A 292 0.33 10.57 -3.04
CA SER A 292 1.34 11.64 -3.13
C SER A 292 1.42 12.30 -4.52
N ARG A 293 0.79 11.70 -5.54
CA ARG A 293 0.69 12.22 -6.91
C ARG A 293 -0.77 12.34 -7.39
N GLY A 294 -1.71 12.51 -6.46
CA GLY A 294 -3.11 12.82 -6.77
C GLY A 294 -4.03 11.64 -7.11
N GLY A 295 -3.54 10.41 -7.05
CA GLY A 295 -4.36 9.20 -7.24
C GLY A 295 -4.96 8.66 -5.93
N LEU A 296 -5.84 7.66 -6.03
CA LEU A 296 -6.40 7.03 -4.83
C LEU A 296 -5.43 6.08 -4.16
N GLY A 297 -4.37 5.61 -4.84
CA GLY A 297 -3.27 4.82 -4.28
C GLY A 297 -3.59 3.38 -3.93
N PHE A 298 -4.56 2.75 -4.60
CA PHE A 298 -4.75 1.31 -4.56
C PHE A 298 -3.63 0.59 -5.33
N LEU A 299 -3.57 -0.73 -5.20
CA LEU A 299 -2.73 -1.59 -6.02
C LEU A 299 -3.61 -2.76 -6.47
N PRO A 300 -3.74 -3.08 -7.76
CA PRO A 300 -4.48 -4.28 -8.16
C PRO A 300 -3.95 -5.52 -7.44
N LEU A 301 -4.80 -6.49 -7.10
CA LEU A 301 -4.38 -7.70 -6.39
C LEU A 301 -3.33 -8.50 -7.18
N VAL A 302 -3.39 -8.49 -8.51
CA VAL A 302 -2.34 -9.09 -9.37
C VAL A 302 -0.98 -8.41 -9.15
N GLU A 303 -0.96 -7.07 -9.10
CA GLU A 303 0.27 -6.31 -8.85
C GLU A 303 0.74 -6.45 -7.40
N LEU A 304 -0.19 -6.51 -6.44
CA LEU A 304 0.12 -6.79 -5.04
C LEU A 304 0.77 -8.16 -4.88
N HIS A 305 0.22 -9.18 -5.53
CA HIS A 305 0.77 -10.51 -5.56
C HIS A 305 2.19 -10.49 -6.16
N ALA A 306 2.38 -9.86 -7.31
CA ALA A 306 3.70 -9.72 -7.91
C ALA A 306 4.72 -9.01 -7.00
N ALA A 307 4.31 -7.92 -6.33
CA ALA A 307 5.15 -7.19 -5.40
C ALA A 307 5.55 -8.05 -4.18
N LEU A 308 4.62 -8.85 -3.65
CA LEU A 308 4.87 -9.78 -2.56
C LEU A 308 5.85 -10.87 -2.97
N GLN A 309 5.71 -11.45 -4.17
CA GLN A 309 6.63 -12.47 -4.67
C GLN A 309 8.05 -11.91 -4.86
N ILE A 310 8.19 -10.74 -5.50
CA ILE A 310 9.51 -10.07 -5.66
C ILE A 310 10.16 -9.82 -4.30
N ALA A 311 9.42 -9.20 -3.37
CA ALA A 311 9.94 -8.88 -2.05
C ALA A 311 10.31 -10.15 -1.27
N HIS A 312 9.46 -11.18 -1.31
CA HIS A 312 9.70 -12.43 -0.61
C HIS A 312 10.93 -13.16 -1.15
N GLY A 313 11.07 -13.29 -2.48
CA GLY A 313 12.24 -13.89 -3.10
C GLY A 313 13.52 -13.13 -2.76
N TRP A 314 13.49 -11.80 -2.82
CA TRP A 314 14.64 -10.97 -2.44
C TRP A 314 15.01 -11.15 -0.95
N GLN A 315 14.02 -11.18 -0.06
CA GLN A 315 14.24 -11.37 1.38
C GLN A 315 14.82 -12.75 1.70
N MET A 316 14.47 -13.79 0.92
CA MET A 316 15.08 -15.11 1.10
C MET A 316 16.56 -15.13 0.67
N ILE A 317 16.88 -14.54 -0.47
CA ILE A 317 18.26 -14.46 -0.98
C ILE A 317 19.16 -13.66 -0.01
N ASN A 318 18.58 -12.64 0.61
CA ASN A 318 19.27 -11.71 1.51
C ASN A 318 18.95 -11.96 2.99
N SER A 319 18.40 -13.13 3.34
CA SER A 319 17.99 -13.45 4.72
C SER A 319 19.15 -13.25 5.71
N PRO A 320 18.91 -12.75 6.94
CA PRO A 320 19.94 -12.75 7.98
C PRO A 320 20.42 -14.18 8.31
N ASP A 321 19.54 -15.17 8.17
CA ASP A 321 19.85 -16.58 8.37
C ASP A 321 20.66 -17.17 7.18
N PRO A 322 21.91 -17.64 7.40
CA PRO A 322 22.73 -18.26 6.37
C PRO A 322 22.11 -19.51 5.73
N ALA A 323 21.36 -20.32 6.48
CA ALA A 323 20.71 -21.52 5.96
C ALA A 323 19.66 -21.15 4.91
N ILE A 324 18.82 -20.15 5.20
CA ILE A 324 17.83 -19.65 4.24
C ILE A 324 18.51 -19.13 2.97
N ARG A 325 19.63 -18.41 3.11
CA ARG A 325 20.41 -17.90 1.97
C ARG A 325 20.97 -19.02 1.09
N ARG A 326 21.53 -20.07 1.70
CA ARG A 326 22.04 -21.26 0.98
C ARG A 326 20.92 -22.02 0.28
N ILE A 327 19.82 -22.31 0.98
CA ILE A 327 18.65 -22.98 0.40
C ILE A 327 18.07 -22.18 -0.77
N ALA A 328 17.97 -20.86 -0.66
CA ALA A 328 17.47 -20.01 -1.75
C ALA A 328 18.35 -20.10 -3.00
N ARG A 329 19.69 -20.02 -2.83
CA ARG A 329 20.67 -20.15 -3.91
C ARG A 329 20.66 -21.53 -4.55
N GLU A 330 20.59 -22.59 -3.74
CA GLU A 330 20.48 -23.96 -4.25
C GLU A 330 19.21 -24.14 -5.10
N GLN A 331 18.09 -23.60 -4.66
CA GLN A 331 16.85 -23.67 -5.45
C GLN A 331 16.92 -22.89 -6.76
N LEU A 332 17.62 -21.75 -6.78
CA LEU A 332 17.87 -21.00 -8.00
C LEU A 332 18.78 -21.78 -8.96
N HIS A 333 19.84 -22.39 -8.44
CA HIS A 333 20.71 -23.30 -9.20
C HIS A 333 19.92 -24.46 -9.80
N GLN A 334 19.02 -25.09 -9.03
CA GLN A 334 18.16 -26.16 -9.53
C GLN A 334 17.23 -25.69 -10.66
N VAL A 335 16.70 -24.47 -10.56
CA VAL A 335 15.89 -23.86 -11.64
C VAL A 335 16.74 -23.56 -12.86
N ALA A 336 17.96 -23.05 -12.67
CA ALA A 336 18.91 -22.83 -13.77
C ALA A 336 19.25 -24.14 -14.48
N ASP A 337 19.64 -25.18 -13.73
CA ASP A 337 19.99 -26.49 -14.28
C ASP A 337 18.80 -27.13 -15.00
N ALA A 338 17.58 -27.01 -14.49
CA ALA A 338 16.40 -27.54 -15.18
C ALA A 338 16.11 -26.84 -16.54
N ARG A 339 16.57 -25.59 -16.72
CA ARG A 339 16.25 -24.74 -17.88
C ARG A 339 17.41 -24.52 -18.85
N HIS A 340 18.65 -24.67 -18.38
CA HIS A 340 19.89 -24.36 -19.09
C HIS A 340 20.88 -25.52 -18.99
N ARG A 341 21.75 -25.68 -19.98
CA ARG A 341 22.88 -26.61 -19.90
C ARG A 341 24.04 -25.89 -19.24
N LEU A 342 24.27 -26.13 -17.95
CA LEU A 342 25.28 -25.42 -17.17
C LEU A 342 26.67 -26.07 -17.32
N ASP A 343 27.66 -25.26 -17.64
CA ASP A 343 29.09 -25.61 -17.51
C ASP A 343 29.47 -25.60 -16.02
N LYS A 344 29.69 -26.78 -15.45
CA LYS A 344 29.91 -26.94 -14.01
C LYS A 344 31.18 -26.24 -13.52
N ASP A 345 32.24 -26.24 -14.32
CA ASP A 345 33.52 -25.68 -13.92
C ASP A 345 33.47 -24.16 -13.93
N HIS A 346 32.82 -23.58 -14.95
CA HIS A 346 32.60 -22.13 -15.01
C HIS A 346 31.79 -21.61 -13.81
N TRP A 347 30.71 -22.30 -13.44
CA TRP A 347 29.77 -21.80 -12.43
C TRP A 347 30.16 -22.14 -10.97
N LYS A 348 31.19 -22.97 -10.75
CA LYS A 348 31.57 -23.49 -9.41
C LYS A 348 31.77 -22.40 -8.35
N GLN A 349 32.34 -21.25 -8.73
CA GLN A 349 32.58 -20.10 -7.84
C GLN A 349 31.78 -18.85 -8.23
N ARG A 350 30.88 -18.97 -9.22
CA ARG A 350 30.11 -17.86 -9.80
C ARG A 350 28.61 -18.03 -9.55
N GLY A 351 28.25 -18.63 -8.42
CA GLY A 351 26.85 -18.96 -8.09
C GLY A 351 25.95 -17.73 -7.95
N ASP A 352 26.46 -16.64 -7.37
CA ASP A 352 25.70 -15.39 -7.23
C ASP A 352 25.47 -14.72 -8.60
N GLU A 353 26.45 -14.76 -9.49
CA GLU A 353 26.32 -14.27 -10.87
C GLU A 353 25.32 -15.11 -11.67
N LEU A 354 25.37 -16.44 -11.55
CA LEU A 354 24.38 -17.34 -12.15
C LEU A 354 22.96 -16.99 -11.69
N CYS A 355 22.78 -16.77 -10.38
CA CYS A 355 21.50 -16.39 -9.80
C CYS A 355 21.02 -15.03 -10.33
N GLU A 356 21.91 -14.05 -10.44
CA GLU A 356 21.61 -12.71 -10.94
C GLU A 356 21.16 -12.77 -12.41
N LEU A 357 21.95 -13.43 -13.27
CA LEU A 357 21.63 -13.63 -14.69
C LEU A 357 20.31 -14.40 -14.87
N LEU A 358 20.05 -15.43 -14.05
CA LEU A 358 18.81 -16.19 -14.10
C LEU A 358 17.60 -15.28 -13.81
N LEU A 359 17.65 -14.55 -12.70
CA LEU A 359 16.55 -13.70 -12.22
C LEU A 359 16.33 -12.47 -13.11
N ASN A 360 17.38 -11.94 -13.72
CA ASN A 360 17.31 -10.89 -14.73
C ASN A 360 16.85 -11.42 -16.11
N GLY A 361 16.81 -12.74 -16.29
CA GLY A 361 16.40 -13.39 -17.53
C GLY A 361 17.47 -13.35 -18.64
N GLU A 362 18.72 -13.15 -18.25
CA GLU A 362 19.89 -12.96 -19.10
C GLU A 362 20.78 -14.23 -19.15
N LEU A 363 20.55 -15.23 -18.30
CA LEU A 363 21.38 -16.45 -18.26
C LEU A 363 21.51 -17.16 -19.61
N GLY A 364 20.47 -17.13 -20.44
CA GLY A 364 20.47 -17.74 -21.78
C GLY A 364 21.40 -17.07 -22.80
N THR A 365 21.94 -15.88 -22.50
CA THR A 365 22.93 -15.21 -23.35
C THR A 365 24.36 -15.65 -23.04
N SER A 366 24.59 -16.38 -21.94
CA SER A 366 25.91 -16.92 -21.60
C SER A 366 26.22 -18.17 -22.43
N ALA A 367 27.43 -18.23 -22.99
CA ALA A 367 27.96 -19.41 -23.67
C ALA A 367 28.08 -20.63 -22.73
N HIS A 368 28.18 -20.39 -21.42
CA HIS A 368 28.32 -21.40 -20.37
C HIS A 368 26.97 -21.83 -19.77
N ALA A 369 25.85 -21.31 -20.28
CA ALA A 369 24.50 -21.68 -19.85
C ALA A 369 23.44 -21.61 -20.99
N PRO A 370 23.67 -22.21 -22.17
CA PRO A 370 22.71 -22.16 -23.26
C PRO A 370 21.37 -22.82 -22.86
N PRO A 371 20.22 -22.26 -23.31
CA PRO A 371 18.91 -22.79 -22.94
C PRO A 371 18.70 -24.22 -23.47
N LYS A 372 17.95 -25.03 -22.70
CA LYS A 372 17.52 -26.37 -23.12
C LYS A 372 16.33 -26.26 -24.09
N ARG A 373 16.23 -27.17 -25.07
CA ARG A 373 15.15 -27.19 -26.09
C ARG A 373 13.76 -27.44 -25.48
N ARG A 374 13.67 -28.19 -24.39
CA ARG A 374 12.44 -28.43 -23.63
C ARG A 374 12.64 -27.90 -22.20
N ASN A 375 11.69 -27.11 -21.71
CA ASN A 375 11.65 -26.71 -20.30
C ASN A 375 11.06 -27.86 -19.48
N GLY A 376 11.88 -28.48 -18.62
CA GLY A 376 11.43 -29.52 -17.69
C GLY A 376 11.04 -29.02 -16.30
N ASP A 377 11.16 -27.71 -16.04
CA ASP A 377 10.89 -27.11 -14.73
C ASP A 377 9.38 -26.90 -14.49
N ILE A 378 8.96 -27.06 -13.24
CA ILE A 378 7.58 -26.81 -12.81
C ILE A 378 7.41 -25.35 -12.34
N GLY A 379 6.16 -24.90 -12.17
CA GLY A 379 5.90 -23.60 -11.56
C GLY A 379 6.52 -23.49 -10.16
N SER A 380 7.33 -22.44 -9.93
CA SER A 380 8.03 -22.19 -8.66
C SER A 380 8.05 -20.70 -8.34
N LEU A 381 8.32 -20.36 -7.07
CA LEU A 381 8.52 -18.98 -6.61
C LEU A 381 9.51 -18.22 -7.51
N TRP A 382 10.64 -18.83 -7.85
CA TRP A 382 11.71 -18.19 -8.61
C TRP A 382 11.32 -17.88 -10.05
N VAL A 383 10.47 -18.71 -10.65
CA VAL A 383 9.88 -18.45 -11.97
C VAL A 383 8.97 -17.23 -11.93
N ASP A 384 8.16 -17.12 -10.88
CA ASP A 384 7.27 -15.98 -10.67
C ASP A 384 8.06 -14.69 -10.38
N VAL A 385 9.09 -14.75 -9.53
CA VAL A 385 9.99 -13.62 -9.25
C VAL A 385 10.63 -13.12 -10.54
N ARG A 386 11.23 -14.00 -11.34
CA ARG A 386 11.84 -13.64 -12.63
C ARG A 386 10.81 -13.01 -13.59
N LYS A 387 9.62 -13.62 -13.72
CA LYS A 387 8.52 -13.09 -14.56
C LYS A 387 8.13 -11.68 -14.10
N ASN A 388 7.97 -11.48 -12.80
CA ASN A 388 7.52 -10.22 -12.22
C ASN A 388 8.59 -9.13 -12.30
N LEU A 389 9.86 -9.45 -12.02
CA LEU A 389 11.00 -8.52 -12.22
C LEU A 389 10.99 -7.98 -13.66
N LYS A 390 10.91 -8.88 -14.65
CA LYS A 390 10.81 -8.50 -16.06
C LYS A 390 9.57 -7.65 -16.37
N ALA A 391 8.39 -8.03 -15.91
CA ALA A 391 7.13 -7.32 -16.17
C ALA A 391 7.13 -5.87 -15.66
N PHE A 392 7.89 -5.61 -14.59
CA PHE A 392 7.98 -4.28 -13.96
C PHE A 392 9.30 -3.56 -14.22
N GLY A 393 10.16 -4.09 -15.10
CA GLY A 393 11.43 -3.47 -15.46
C GLY A 393 12.36 -3.30 -14.25
N LEU A 394 12.35 -4.29 -13.36
CA LEU A 394 13.22 -4.37 -12.19
C LEU A 394 14.30 -5.42 -12.44
N LYS A 395 15.50 -5.16 -11.93
CA LYS A 395 16.65 -6.07 -12.05
C LYS A 395 17.38 -6.15 -10.72
N LEU A 396 17.98 -7.31 -10.47
CA LEU A 396 18.99 -7.47 -9.43
C LEU A 396 20.34 -7.01 -9.97
N ALA A 397 21.17 -6.50 -9.07
CA ALA A 397 22.53 -6.07 -9.39
C ALA A 397 23.42 -6.18 -8.15
N THR A 398 24.74 -6.10 -8.37
CA THR A 398 25.72 -5.99 -7.29
C THR A 398 25.81 -4.56 -6.79
N ALA A 399 25.52 -4.36 -5.51
CA ALA A 399 25.80 -3.10 -4.82
C ALA A 399 27.32 -2.94 -4.65
N PRO A 400 27.87 -1.77 -4.99
CA PRO A 400 29.31 -1.53 -4.88
C PRO A 400 29.76 -1.61 -3.41
N ALA A 401 31.05 -1.86 -3.22
CA ALA A 401 31.66 -1.71 -1.91
C ALA A 401 31.55 -0.25 -1.45
N ASP A 402 31.37 -0.04 -0.16
CA ASP A 402 31.32 1.29 0.44
C ASP A 402 32.69 1.62 1.06
N PRO A 403 33.46 2.55 0.46
CA PRO A 403 34.78 2.91 0.97
C PRO A 403 34.72 3.68 2.29
N GLU A 404 33.60 4.34 2.63
CA GLU A 404 33.46 5.10 3.88
C GLU A 404 33.17 4.18 5.07
N SER A 405 32.29 3.19 4.89
CA SER A 405 31.96 2.21 5.95
C SER A 405 32.84 0.96 5.95
N GLY A 406 33.65 0.76 4.90
CA GLY A 406 34.42 -0.46 4.68
C GLY A 406 33.57 -1.68 4.30
N ALA A 407 32.29 -1.49 3.98
CA ALA A 407 31.40 -2.60 3.66
C ALA A 407 31.74 -3.21 2.28
N PRO A 408 31.82 -4.54 2.15
CA PRO A 408 32.13 -5.19 0.88
C PRO A 408 30.98 -5.05 -0.12
N ALA A 409 31.30 -5.26 -1.40
CA ALA A 409 30.28 -5.35 -2.45
C ALA A 409 29.28 -6.47 -2.14
N LYS A 410 28.00 -6.21 -2.39
CA LYS A 410 26.91 -7.14 -2.08
C LYS A 410 26.18 -7.53 -3.37
N PRO A 411 26.24 -8.79 -3.81
CA PRO A 411 25.50 -9.24 -4.99
C PRO A 411 23.99 -9.34 -4.72
N LEU A 412 23.20 -9.51 -5.79
CA LEU A 412 21.76 -9.83 -5.70
C LEU A 412 20.92 -8.77 -4.93
N GLN A 413 21.31 -7.51 -5.03
CA GLN A 413 20.60 -6.38 -4.44
C GLN A 413 19.56 -5.82 -5.40
N LEU A 414 18.51 -5.21 -4.84
CA LEU A 414 17.42 -4.61 -5.61
C LEU A 414 17.40 -3.11 -5.35
N ARG A 415 17.16 -2.32 -6.41
CA ARG A 415 16.84 -0.89 -6.34
C ARG A 415 15.67 -0.59 -7.27
N VAL A 416 14.99 0.54 -7.03
CA VAL A 416 13.86 0.98 -7.86
C VAL A 416 14.13 2.37 -8.45
N PRO A 417 13.65 2.71 -9.64
CA PRO A 417 13.96 3.99 -10.30
C PRO A 417 13.61 5.27 -9.55
N HIS A 418 12.78 5.20 -8.50
CA HIS A 418 12.32 6.37 -7.75
C HIS A 418 12.94 6.46 -6.34
N HIS A 419 13.91 5.62 -6.03
CA HIS A 419 14.63 5.60 -4.77
C HIS A 419 16.12 5.33 -5.06
N ALA A 420 17.00 6.23 -4.63
CA ALA A 420 18.43 6.16 -4.93
C ALA A 420 19.12 4.97 -4.24
N GLU A 421 18.69 4.67 -3.01
CA GLU A 421 19.32 3.66 -2.17
C GLU A 421 18.95 2.22 -2.57
N TRP A 422 19.84 1.30 -2.23
CA TRP A 422 19.56 -0.13 -2.26
C TRP A 422 18.49 -0.48 -1.23
N LEU A 423 17.61 -1.40 -1.59
CA LEU A 423 16.50 -1.81 -0.73
C LEU A 423 16.98 -2.71 0.41
N ASP A 424 16.25 -2.65 1.53
CA ASP A 424 16.50 -3.47 2.70
C ASP A 424 15.26 -4.31 3.08
N HIS A 425 15.39 -5.18 4.08
CA HIS A 425 14.29 -6.03 4.57
C HIS A 425 13.07 -5.24 5.04
N ARG A 426 13.23 -4.02 5.53
CA ARG A 426 12.18 -3.16 6.07
C ARG A 426 11.44 -2.38 4.98
N ASN A 427 12.10 -2.12 3.84
CA ASN A 427 11.63 -1.18 2.84
C ASN A 427 11.33 -1.81 1.47
N VAL A 428 11.86 -3.01 1.16
CA VAL A 428 11.76 -3.63 -0.17
C VAL A 428 10.34 -3.72 -0.69
N LEU A 429 9.40 -4.24 0.11
CA LEU A 429 8.01 -4.37 -0.29
C LEU A 429 7.34 -3.00 -0.53
N ARG A 430 7.66 -2.01 0.31
CA ARG A 430 7.11 -0.65 0.22
C ARG A 430 7.52 0.00 -1.11
N HIS A 431 8.79 -0.08 -1.45
CA HIS A 431 9.34 0.53 -2.66
C HIS A 431 8.95 -0.21 -3.93
N VAL A 432 8.85 -1.54 -3.90
CA VAL A 432 8.31 -2.31 -5.03
C VAL A 432 6.84 -1.95 -5.28
N LYS A 433 5.99 -1.92 -4.24
CA LYS A 433 4.59 -1.46 -4.36
C LYS A 433 4.52 -0.03 -4.91
N GLN A 434 5.37 0.87 -4.43
CA GLN A 434 5.40 2.26 -4.88
C GLN A 434 5.86 2.40 -6.34
N HIS A 435 6.81 1.58 -6.81
CA HIS A 435 7.25 1.55 -8.20
C HIS A 435 6.10 1.21 -9.15
N MET A 436 5.30 0.19 -8.81
CA MET A 436 4.13 -0.22 -9.58
C MET A 436 3.08 0.90 -9.64
N LYS A 437 2.79 1.55 -8.51
CA LYS A 437 1.89 2.73 -8.49
C LYS A 437 2.43 3.90 -9.32
N ASN A 438 3.74 4.15 -9.28
CA ASN A 438 4.36 5.19 -10.11
C ASN A 438 4.21 4.89 -11.61
N LYS A 439 4.26 3.61 -12.03
CA LYS A 439 3.95 3.20 -13.42
C LYS A 439 2.51 3.56 -13.81
N ARG A 440 1.55 3.33 -12.90
CA ARG A 440 0.14 3.75 -13.09
C ARG A 440 0.00 5.27 -13.18
N TRP A 441 0.70 6.03 -12.34
CA TRP A 441 0.71 7.49 -12.47
C TRP A 441 1.28 7.97 -13.81
N ARG A 442 2.35 7.36 -14.34
CA ARG A 442 2.89 7.70 -15.68
C ARG A 442 1.86 7.42 -16.78
N ALA A 443 1.15 6.29 -16.69
CA ALA A 443 0.08 5.94 -17.63
C ALA A 443 -1.12 6.92 -17.54
N TRP A 444 -1.45 7.40 -16.35
CA TRP A 444 -2.44 8.47 -16.20
C TRP A 444 -1.95 9.76 -16.87
N CYS A 445 -0.69 10.16 -16.66
CA CYS A 445 -0.10 11.37 -17.22
C CYS A 445 0.07 11.35 -18.75
N SER A 446 0.13 10.18 -19.39
CA SER A 446 0.21 10.06 -20.85
C SER A 446 -1.16 10.25 -21.53
N HIS A 447 -2.26 10.22 -20.77
CA HIS A 447 -3.59 10.39 -21.32
C HIS A 447 -3.86 11.87 -21.67
N VAL A 448 -3.95 12.19 -22.97
CA VAL A 448 -4.05 13.57 -23.49
C VAL A 448 -5.16 14.39 -22.83
N ASP A 449 -6.32 13.79 -22.62
CA ASP A 449 -7.46 14.45 -22.00
C ASP A 449 -7.44 14.36 -20.46
N GLN A 450 -7.69 13.18 -19.93
CA GLN A 450 -7.89 12.96 -18.49
C GLN A 450 -6.60 13.03 -17.66
N GLY A 451 -5.43 13.07 -18.31
CA GLY A 451 -4.11 13.16 -17.68
C GLY A 451 -3.53 14.57 -17.63
N ARG A 452 -4.22 15.57 -18.20
CA ARG A 452 -3.71 16.94 -18.38
C ARG A 452 -3.26 17.61 -17.06
N THR A 453 -3.96 17.33 -15.97
CA THR A 453 -3.66 17.91 -14.66
C THR A 453 -2.88 16.97 -13.74
N ALA A 454 -2.72 15.70 -14.13
CA ALA A 454 -2.15 14.64 -13.28
C ALA A 454 -0.73 14.96 -12.77
N ARG A 455 0.08 15.65 -13.58
CA ARG A 455 1.44 16.07 -13.21
C ARG A 455 1.47 17.21 -12.19
N ALA A 456 0.49 18.11 -12.26
CA ALA A 456 0.41 19.26 -11.35
C ALA A 456 -0.01 18.85 -9.93
N HIS A 457 -0.62 17.68 -9.77
CA HIS A 457 -1.11 17.21 -8.48
C HIS A 457 -0.04 16.47 -7.68
N GLY A 458 0.08 16.80 -6.39
CA GLY A 458 0.96 16.09 -5.49
C GLY A 458 1.16 16.82 -4.17
N GLY A 459 1.99 16.24 -3.31
CA GLY A 459 2.38 16.84 -2.04
C GLY A 459 1.18 17.27 -1.18
N VAL A 460 1.21 18.52 -0.71
CA VAL A 460 0.13 19.09 0.13
C VAL A 460 -1.21 19.13 -0.61
N GLY A 461 -1.20 19.42 -1.92
CA GLY A 461 -2.40 19.55 -2.74
C GLY A 461 -3.19 18.26 -2.94
N SER A 462 -2.61 17.11 -2.60
CA SER A 462 -3.28 15.80 -2.63
C SER A 462 -3.68 15.30 -1.24
N GLY A 463 -3.45 16.09 -0.18
CA GLY A 463 -3.75 15.71 1.20
C GLY A 463 -5.23 15.40 1.45
N PHE A 464 -6.13 16.11 0.76
CA PHE A 464 -7.58 15.91 0.91
C PHE A 464 -8.03 14.49 0.50
N LEU A 465 -7.29 13.79 -0.36
CA LEU A 465 -7.62 12.41 -0.76
C LEU A 465 -7.61 11.43 0.42
N THR A 466 -6.92 11.77 1.50
CA THR A 466 -6.84 10.94 2.72
C THR A 466 -7.42 11.60 3.95
N ARG A 467 -7.31 12.93 4.06
CA ARG A 467 -7.74 13.71 5.22
C ARG A 467 -8.41 15.03 4.75
N PRO A 468 -9.62 14.98 4.17
CA PRO A 468 -10.31 16.15 3.65
C PRO A 468 -11.00 16.94 4.77
N ARG A 469 -10.22 17.49 5.70
CA ARG A 469 -10.75 18.30 6.81
C ARG A 469 -11.52 19.50 6.26
N GLY A 470 -12.76 19.68 6.73
CA GLY A 470 -13.63 20.79 6.32
C GLY A 470 -14.27 20.64 4.93
N MET A 471 -14.16 19.49 4.27
CA MET A 471 -14.81 19.24 2.98
C MET A 471 -16.07 18.39 3.12
N TRP A 472 -17.07 18.72 2.30
CA TRP A 472 -18.24 17.88 2.09
C TRP A 472 -17.93 16.80 1.05
N GLU A 473 -18.72 15.72 1.03
CA GLU A 473 -18.56 14.67 0.02
C GLU A 473 -18.68 15.18 -1.41
N SER A 474 -19.51 16.20 -1.60
CA SER A 474 -19.74 16.84 -2.89
C SER A 474 -18.52 17.65 -3.35
N ASP A 475 -17.74 18.24 -2.42
CA ASP A 475 -16.45 18.86 -2.72
C ASP A 475 -15.42 17.80 -3.14
N TYR A 476 -15.39 16.67 -2.43
CA TYR A 476 -14.49 15.57 -2.72
C TYR A 476 -14.77 14.96 -4.11
N ARG A 477 -16.04 14.66 -4.41
CA ARG A 477 -16.46 14.11 -5.72
C ARG A 477 -16.16 15.11 -6.84
N PHE A 478 -16.43 16.40 -6.62
CA PHE A 478 -16.06 17.45 -7.56
C PHE A 478 -14.56 17.45 -7.82
N ALA A 479 -13.73 17.46 -6.78
CA ALA A 479 -12.27 17.48 -6.91
C ALA A 479 -11.76 16.29 -7.75
N VAL A 480 -12.21 15.07 -7.43
CA VAL A 480 -11.80 13.87 -8.16
C VAL A 480 -12.26 13.92 -9.62
N ALA A 481 -13.52 14.28 -9.88
CA ALA A 481 -14.03 14.37 -11.25
C ALA A 481 -13.35 15.48 -12.07
N ALA A 482 -13.09 16.63 -11.44
CA ALA A 482 -12.41 17.77 -12.05
C ALA A 482 -10.98 17.43 -12.47
N ARG A 483 -10.22 16.74 -11.60
CA ARG A 483 -8.84 16.29 -11.88
C ARG A 483 -8.76 15.22 -12.98
N LEU A 484 -9.87 14.56 -13.30
CA LEU A 484 -9.98 13.62 -14.41
C LEU A 484 -10.57 14.26 -15.68
N ASN A 485 -10.85 15.56 -15.65
CA ASN A 485 -11.60 16.28 -16.68
C ASN A 485 -12.95 15.60 -17.02
N MET A 486 -13.64 15.06 -16.01
CA MET A 486 -14.90 14.32 -16.14
C MET A 486 -16.15 15.16 -15.86
N LEU A 487 -16.00 16.44 -15.54
CA LEU A 487 -17.13 17.36 -15.42
C LEU A 487 -17.72 17.68 -16.80
N ASP A 488 -19.04 17.81 -16.88
CA ASP A 488 -19.76 18.01 -18.14
C ASP A 488 -19.68 19.47 -18.62
N THR A 489 -18.47 19.93 -18.93
CA THR A 489 -18.27 21.16 -19.68
C THR A 489 -18.73 20.95 -21.13
N VAL A 490 -19.14 22.01 -21.82
CA VAL A 490 -19.58 21.90 -23.22
C VAL A 490 -18.46 21.34 -24.10
N ASN A 491 -17.18 21.66 -23.82
CA ASN A 491 -16.05 21.02 -24.51
C ASN A 491 -15.97 19.51 -24.26
N VAL A 492 -16.15 19.04 -23.02
CA VAL A 492 -16.18 17.61 -22.70
C VAL A 492 -17.36 16.92 -23.39
N LEU A 493 -18.54 17.54 -23.35
CA LEU A 493 -19.75 17.01 -24.00
C LEU A 493 -19.62 16.96 -25.53
N ALA A 494 -19.02 17.96 -26.15
CA ALA A 494 -18.75 17.98 -27.59
C ALA A 494 -17.80 16.86 -28.00
N ARG A 495 -16.72 16.63 -27.23
CA ARG A 495 -15.78 15.53 -27.47
C ARG A 495 -16.43 14.15 -27.28
N ARG A 496 -17.44 14.05 -26.40
CA ARG A 496 -18.30 12.86 -26.24
C ARG A 496 -19.41 12.76 -27.29
N ARG A 497 -19.48 13.69 -28.25
CA ARG A 497 -20.53 13.78 -29.30
C ARG A 497 -21.94 13.95 -28.74
N LEU A 498 -22.07 14.53 -27.54
CA LEU A 498 -23.35 14.86 -26.90
C LEU A 498 -23.80 16.30 -27.16
N ARG A 499 -22.92 17.14 -27.73
CA ARG A 499 -23.18 18.52 -28.16
C ARG A 499 -22.46 18.79 -29.47
N ALA A 500 -23.01 19.67 -30.31
CA ALA A 500 -22.45 19.99 -31.63
C ALA A 500 -21.29 21.01 -31.59
N HIS A 501 -21.20 21.82 -30.53
CA HIS A 501 -20.19 22.87 -30.39
C HIS A 501 -19.49 22.79 -29.05
N ASP A 502 -18.32 23.41 -28.93
CA ASP A 502 -17.52 23.48 -27.71
C ASP A 502 -17.52 24.87 -27.04
N ARG A 503 -18.33 25.83 -27.54
CA ARG A 503 -18.46 27.20 -27.02
C ARG A 503 -19.04 27.25 -25.61
N CYS A 504 -18.62 28.24 -24.83
CA CYS A 504 -19.11 28.52 -23.48
C CYS A 504 -20.63 28.74 -23.43
N ARG A 505 -21.28 28.17 -22.42
CA ARG A 505 -22.74 28.30 -22.18
C ARG A 505 -23.14 29.65 -21.58
N HIS A 506 -22.18 30.54 -21.31
CA HIS A 506 -22.44 31.90 -20.87
C HIS A 506 -22.66 32.81 -22.10
N PRO A 507 -23.80 33.54 -22.16
CA PRO A 507 -24.09 34.46 -23.27
C PRO A 507 -22.96 35.46 -23.51
N GLY A 508 -22.66 35.77 -24.77
CA GLY A 508 -21.58 36.70 -25.15
C GLY A 508 -20.15 36.17 -24.93
N CYS A 509 -19.97 35.00 -24.31
CA CYS A 509 -18.64 34.41 -24.19
C CYS A 509 -18.25 33.65 -25.47
N ARG A 510 -17.19 34.12 -26.15
CA ARG A 510 -16.68 33.53 -27.39
C ARG A 510 -15.71 32.35 -27.21
N TRP A 511 -15.31 32.06 -25.97
CA TRP A 511 -14.29 31.06 -25.68
C TRP A 511 -14.85 29.64 -25.61
N LYS A 512 -13.98 28.64 -25.81
CA LYS A 512 -14.32 27.23 -25.58
C LYS A 512 -14.58 26.97 -24.11
N GLU A 513 -15.61 26.18 -23.79
CA GLU A 513 -15.93 25.82 -22.41
C GLU A 513 -15.03 24.69 -21.90
N THR A 514 -13.78 25.02 -21.63
CA THR A 514 -12.88 24.14 -20.88
C THR A 514 -13.07 24.36 -19.38
N LEU A 515 -12.66 23.39 -18.56
CA LEU A 515 -12.68 23.57 -17.12
C LEU A 515 -11.77 24.74 -16.69
N ALA A 516 -10.61 24.89 -17.33
CA ALA A 516 -9.70 26.01 -17.13
C ALA A 516 -10.39 27.36 -17.38
N HIS A 517 -11.16 27.47 -18.47
CA HIS A 517 -11.93 28.67 -18.78
C HIS A 517 -12.98 28.96 -17.69
N VAL A 518 -13.82 27.98 -17.35
CA VAL A 518 -14.91 28.18 -16.38
C VAL A 518 -14.38 28.55 -15.00
N LEU A 519 -13.29 27.93 -14.56
CA LEU A 519 -12.76 28.12 -13.21
C LEU A 519 -11.85 29.33 -13.03
N ASN A 520 -11.34 29.93 -14.12
CA ASN A 520 -10.33 30.99 -14.02
C ASN A 520 -10.55 32.21 -14.93
N HIS A 521 -11.37 32.11 -15.99
CA HIS A 521 -11.42 33.13 -17.04
C HIS A 521 -12.82 33.47 -17.57
N CYS A 522 -13.89 32.80 -17.12
CA CYS A 522 -15.23 33.01 -17.67
C CYS A 522 -15.82 34.34 -17.19
N PRO A 523 -16.18 35.29 -18.08
CA PRO A 523 -16.81 36.56 -17.73
C PRO A 523 -18.00 36.41 -16.78
N GLY A 524 -18.85 35.39 -17.03
CA GLY A 524 -20.06 35.13 -16.24
C GLY A 524 -19.84 34.69 -14.79
N THR A 525 -18.60 34.35 -14.42
CA THR A 525 -18.24 33.94 -13.06
C THR A 525 -17.04 34.72 -12.51
N MET A 526 -16.61 35.81 -13.17
CA MET A 526 -15.42 36.57 -12.77
C MET A 526 -15.51 37.14 -11.35
N ASP A 527 -16.71 37.51 -10.89
CA ASP A 527 -16.91 37.99 -9.51
C ASP A 527 -16.61 36.90 -8.49
N SER A 528 -17.07 35.67 -8.75
CA SER A 528 -16.77 34.52 -7.89
C SER A 528 -15.31 34.09 -7.99
N ILE A 529 -14.68 34.25 -9.16
CA ILE A 529 -13.25 33.99 -9.35
C ILE A 529 -12.42 34.99 -8.54
N ARG A 530 -12.79 36.28 -8.55
CA ARG A 530 -12.17 37.33 -7.72
C ARG A 530 -12.39 37.04 -6.23
N GLY A 531 -13.62 36.74 -5.83
CA GLY A 531 -13.94 36.38 -4.43
C GLY A 531 -13.12 35.18 -3.92
N ARG A 532 -12.85 34.17 -4.76
CA ARG A 532 -11.95 33.06 -4.38
C ARG A 532 -10.52 33.53 -4.06
N HIS A 533 -9.98 34.48 -4.83
CA HIS A 533 -8.67 35.06 -4.57
C HIS A 533 -8.69 35.90 -3.29
N ASP A 534 -9.70 36.77 -3.13
CA ASP A 534 -9.85 37.62 -1.95
C ASP A 534 -10.00 36.80 -0.66
N ASP A 535 -10.77 35.72 -0.68
CA ASP A 535 -10.95 34.82 0.47
C ASP A 535 -9.63 34.14 0.87
N ALA A 536 -8.85 33.69 -0.12
CA ALA A 536 -7.54 33.08 0.11
C ALA A 536 -6.53 34.11 0.67
N LEU A 537 -6.54 35.34 0.15
CA LEU A 537 -5.70 36.42 0.64
C LEU A 537 -6.03 36.79 2.09
N LYS A 538 -7.31 36.90 2.44
CA LYS A 538 -7.78 37.14 3.82
C LYS A 538 -7.33 36.06 4.80
N GLU A 539 -7.31 34.79 4.38
CA GLU A 539 -6.84 33.69 5.23
C GLU A 539 -5.33 33.76 5.49
N ILE A 540 -4.55 34.15 4.47
CA ILE A 540 -3.11 34.37 4.60
C ILE A 540 -2.86 35.54 5.56
N GLU A 541 -3.55 36.67 5.35
CA GLU A 541 -3.46 37.86 6.21
C GLU A 541 -3.80 37.54 7.67
N ARG A 542 -4.91 36.84 7.92
CA ARG A 542 -5.29 36.41 9.28
C ARG A 542 -4.21 35.54 9.93
N THR A 543 -3.62 34.63 9.17
CA THR A 543 -2.56 33.75 9.67
C THR A 543 -1.28 34.52 9.99
N LEU A 544 -0.92 35.50 9.16
CA LEU A 544 0.23 36.39 9.40
C LEU A 544 0.02 37.25 10.64
N HIS A 545 -1.16 37.84 10.83
CA HIS A 545 -1.49 38.60 12.05
C HIS A 545 -1.43 37.72 13.30
N ALA A 546 -2.05 36.54 13.27
CA ALA A 546 -2.03 35.60 14.39
C ALA A 546 -0.61 35.14 14.75
N SER A 547 0.28 35.04 13.76
CA SER A 547 1.70 34.66 13.96
C SER A 547 2.60 35.84 14.34
N SER A 548 2.10 37.08 14.26
CA SER A 548 2.90 38.28 14.55
C SER A 548 2.99 38.57 16.06
N GLY A 549 2.09 38.03 16.89
CA GLY A 549 2.16 38.16 18.35
C GLY A 549 3.40 37.50 18.99
N ASP A 550 4.04 36.56 18.28
CA ASP A 550 5.28 35.87 18.69
C ASP A 550 6.55 36.53 18.11
N ARG A 551 6.44 37.63 17.33
CA ARG A 551 7.60 38.26 16.68
C ARG A 551 8.19 39.38 17.54
N GLN A 552 9.42 39.19 18.00
CA GLN A 552 10.27 40.29 18.47
C GLN A 552 10.70 41.14 17.26
N GLY A 553 10.05 42.29 17.04
CA GLY A 553 10.52 43.30 16.07
C GLY A 553 9.42 44.18 15.45
N ARG A 554 9.82 45.31 14.85
CA ARG A 554 8.92 46.24 14.14
C ARG A 554 8.60 45.68 12.74
N THR A 555 7.60 44.80 12.68
CA THR A 555 7.07 44.26 11.41
C THR A 555 5.80 44.99 11.00
N GLU A 556 5.71 45.40 9.74
CA GLU A 556 4.54 46.06 9.16
C GLU A 556 3.99 45.24 7.99
N LEU A 557 2.70 44.88 8.05
CA LEU A 557 1.99 44.18 6.97
C LEU A 557 1.08 45.19 6.24
N ARG A 558 1.24 45.26 4.91
CA ARG A 558 0.33 45.99 4.03
C ARG A 558 -0.30 45.04 3.02
N THR A 559 -1.61 45.16 2.84
CA THR A 559 -2.40 44.30 1.96
C THR A 559 -3.07 45.16 0.89
N ASN A 560 -2.95 44.79 -0.39
CA ASN A 560 -3.60 45.50 -1.52
C ASN A 560 -3.31 47.02 -1.61
N GLN A 561 -2.13 47.45 -1.16
CA GLN A 561 -1.71 48.86 -1.18
C GLN A 561 -0.63 49.12 -2.22
N THR A 562 -0.52 50.38 -2.70
CA THR A 562 0.62 50.80 -3.52
C THR A 562 1.89 50.90 -2.68
N VAL A 563 3.05 50.80 -3.32
CA VAL A 563 4.34 51.04 -2.66
C VAL A 563 4.58 52.54 -2.58
N PRO A 564 4.86 53.11 -1.39
CA PRO A 564 5.08 54.55 -1.23
C PRO A 564 6.23 55.07 -2.11
N GLY A 565 6.04 56.24 -2.71
CA GLY A 565 7.10 56.93 -3.46
C GLY A 565 7.39 56.36 -4.86
N LEU A 566 6.68 55.31 -5.30
CA LEU A 566 6.84 54.78 -6.66
C LEU A 566 6.07 55.63 -7.68
N ALA A 567 6.79 56.36 -8.53
CA ALA A 567 6.21 57.05 -9.69
C ALA A 567 5.85 56.02 -10.80
N GLY A 568 4.61 56.06 -11.31
CA GLY A 568 4.14 55.18 -12.37
C GLY A 568 2.77 54.54 -12.10
N PRO A 569 2.39 53.46 -12.83
CA PRO A 569 1.09 52.82 -12.64
C PRO A 569 0.92 52.34 -11.21
N ALA A 570 -0.28 52.55 -10.65
CA ALA A 570 -0.65 52.21 -9.27
C ALA A 570 -0.72 50.69 -9.04
N LEU A 571 0.44 50.03 -9.14
CA LEU A 571 0.59 48.61 -8.84
C LEU A 571 0.36 48.38 -7.35
N ARG A 572 -0.57 47.49 -7.04
CA ARG A 572 -0.94 47.09 -5.68
C ARG A 572 -0.61 45.61 -5.49
N PRO A 573 0.58 45.27 -4.96
CA PRO A 573 0.86 43.89 -4.55
C PRO A 573 -0.14 43.42 -3.50
N ASP A 574 -0.49 42.13 -3.56
CA ASP A 574 -1.44 41.55 -2.60
C ASP A 574 -0.91 41.64 -1.16
N LEU A 575 0.39 41.38 -0.95
CA LEU A 575 1.04 41.43 0.36
C LEU A 575 2.40 42.14 0.28
N GLN A 576 2.65 43.00 1.27
CA GLN A 576 3.95 43.59 1.55
C GLN A 576 4.25 43.42 3.04
N VAL A 577 5.35 42.75 3.38
CA VAL A 577 5.79 42.58 4.78
C VAL A 577 7.13 43.27 4.94
N TYR A 578 7.14 44.38 5.67
CA TYR A 578 8.35 45.13 6.02
C TYR A 578 8.85 44.66 7.38
N ASN A 579 10.13 44.34 7.46
CA ASN A 579 10.84 44.18 8.73
C ASN A 579 11.84 45.33 8.84
N HIS A 580 11.49 46.30 9.68
CA HIS A 580 12.26 47.53 9.84
C HIS A 580 13.61 47.28 10.53
N ASP A 581 13.69 46.29 11.43
CA ASP A 581 14.91 45.98 12.16
C ASP A 581 15.97 45.34 11.26
N GLN A 582 15.54 44.47 10.33
CA GLN A 582 16.42 43.81 9.35
C GLN A 582 16.57 44.59 8.04
N ARG A 583 15.82 45.68 7.87
CA ARG A 583 15.69 46.44 6.62
C ARG A 583 15.36 45.53 5.41
N THR A 584 14.47 44.56 5.63
CA THR A 584 13.99 43.64 4.59
C THR A 584 12.52 43.90 4.26
N VAL A 585 12.13 43.64 3.01
CA VAL A 585 10.73 43.70 2.57
C VAL A 585 10.40 42.52 1.67
N ALA A 586 9.33 41.80 2.00
CA ALA A 586 8.78 40.76 1.14
C ALA A 586 7.58 41.31 0.36
N VAL A 587 7.69 41.37 -0.96
CA VAL A 587 6.60 41.73 -1.88
C VAL A 587 6.08 40.45 -2.50
N VAL A 588 4.86 40.07 -2.14
CA VAL A 588 4.27 38.77 -2.48
C VAL A 588 2.92 38.96 -3.13
N ASP A 589 2.72 38.33 -4.28
CA ASP A 589 1.43 38.33 -4.97
C ASP A 589 0.84 36.91 -5.03
N LEU A 590 -0.46 36.82 -4.81
CA LEU A 590 -1.22 35.58 -4.81
C LEU A 590 -1.78 35.32 -6.21
N ALA A 591 -1.56 34.11 -6.71
CA ALA A 591 -2.17 33.64 -7.94
C ALA A 591 -2.93 32.32 -7.70
N ILE A 592 -4.12 32.22 -8.28
CA ILE A 592 -4.86 30.96 -8.40
C ILE A 592 -4.94 30.60 -9.88
N ALA A 593 -4.10 29.65 -10.30
CA ALA A 593 -3.96 29.23 -11.69
C ALA A 593 -4.68 27.89 -11.94
N PHE A 594 -4.86 27.50 -13.20
CA PHE A 594 -5.32 26.14 -13.52
C PHE A 594 -4.19 25.11 -13.32
N ASP A 595 -4.53 23.94 -12.77
CA ASP A 595 -3.61 22.85 -12.43
C ASP A 595 -3.10 22.08 -13.67
N GLU A 596 -2.60 22.77 -14.69
CA GLU A 596 -2.08 22.14 -15.90
C GLU A 596 -0.55 22.01 -15.85
N GLN A 597 -0.04 20.86 -16.28
CA GLN A 597 1.40 20.67 -16.47
C GLN A 597 1.63 19.72 -17.66
N PRO A 598 1.98 20.26 -18.84
CA PRO A 598 2.03 19.50 -20.08
C PRO A 598 3.26 18.58 -20.17
N ARG A 599 4.37 18.92 -19.50
CA ARG A 599 5.64 18.17 -19.57
C ARG A 599 6.10 17.73 -18.18
N ASP A 600 6.98 16.74 -18.13
CA ASP A 600 7.61 16.27 -16.89
C ASP A 600 8.75 17.22 -16.44
N ASP A 601 8.45 18.52 -16.47
CA ASP A 601 9.31 19.63 -16.08
C ASP A 601 8.46 20.59 -15.21
N PRO A 602 8.86 20.85 -13.94
CA PRO A 602 8.12 21.74 -13.05
C PRO A 602 7.87 23.15 -13.61
N GLU A 603 8.81 23.70 -14.39
CA GLU A 603 8.69 25.03 -14.99
C GLU A 603 7.61 25.09 -16.08
N SER A 604 7.26 23.94 -16.66
CA SER A 604 6.17 23.86 -17.64
C SER A 604 4.77 24.04 -17.01
N SER A 605 4.65 23.93 -15.68
CA SER A 605 3.37 23.99 -14.98
C SER A 605 2.73 25.39 -15.04
N GLY A 606 1.40 25.42 -15.07
CA GLY A 606 0.63 26.67 -15.00
C GLY A 606 0.90 27.44 -13.71
N LEU A 607 1.21 26.74 -12.62
CA LEU A 607 1.59 27.36 -11.35
C LEU A 607 2.94 28.08 -11.43
N ALA A 608 3.95 27.46 -12.05
CA ALA A 608 5.27 28.07 -12.24
C ALA A 608 5.19 29.29 -13.17
N LYS A 609 4.44 29.19 -14.27
CA LYS A 609 4.21 30.31 -15.20
C LYS A 609 3.53 31.49 -14.51
N ALA A 610 2.46 31.24 -13.75
CA ALA A 610 1.79 32.29 -12.97
C ALA A 610 2.76 32.94 -11.97
N ALA A 611 3.61 32.17 -11.30
CA ALA A 611 4.62 32.73 -10.40
C ALA A 611 5.62 33.63 -11.13
N ALA A 612 6.10 33.21 -12.30
CA ALA A 612 7.03 33.98 -13.13
C ALA A 612 6.41 35.28 -13.65
N GLU A 613 5.17 35.24 -14.13
CA GLU A 613 4.42 36.42 -14.60
C GLU A 613 4.23 37.45 -13.48
N LYS A 614 3.88 37.01 -12.26
CA LYS A 614 3.74 37.91 -11.11
C LYS A 614 5.09 38.54 -10.71
N LYS A 615 6.18 37.76 -10.71
CA LYS A 615 7.52 38.31 -10.45
C LYS A 615 7.93 39.34 -11.51
N ALA A 616 7.64 39.09 -12.79
CA ALA A 616 7.92 40.04 -13.86
C ALA A 616 7.11 41.34 -13.69
N LYS A 617 5.81 41.23 -13.36
CA LYS A 617 4.90 42.37 -13.12
C LYS A 617 5.43 43.36 -12.08
N TYR A 618 6.04 42.85 -11.01
CA TYR A 618 6.50 43.67 -9.88
C TYR A 618 8.02 43.86 -9.81
N ALA A 619 8.76 43.51 -10.87
CA ALA A 619 10.20 43.73 -10.94
C ALA A 619 10.58 45.21 -10.77
N GLY A 620 9.74 46.13 -11.24
CA GLY A 620 9.91 47.58 -11.04
C GLY A 620 9.84 48.00 -9.56
N ILE A 621 8.91 47.42 -8.80
CA ILE A 621 8.79 47.65 -7.35
C ILE A 621 10.07 47.23 -6.63
N LYS A 622 10.59 46.05 -6.98
CA LYS A 622 11.84 45.54 -6.40
C LYS A 622 12.98 46.55 -6.59
N ARG A 623 13.21 47.00 -7.83
CA ARG A 623 14.26 47.98 -8.13
C ARG A 623 14.08 49.29 -7.37
N HIS A 624 12.84 49.74 -7.21
CA HIS A 624 12.54 50.98 -6.48
C HIS A 624 12.88 50.87 -4.99
N LEU A 625 12.44 49.80 -4.32
CA LEU A 625 12.70 49.57 -2.90
C LEU A 625 14.20 49.30 -2.63
N GLU A 626 14.88 48.58 -3.53
CA GLU A 626 16.34 48.37 -3.42
C GLU A 626 17.13 49.68 -3.49
N ARG A 627 16.71 50.66 -4.32
CA ARG A 627 17.32 52.00 -4.33
C ARG A 627 17.13 52.78 -3.03
N GLN A 628 16.09 52.45 -2.26
CA GLN A 628 15.85 53.01 -0.92
C GLN A 628 16.63 52.24 0.18
N GLY A 629 17.46 51.28 -0.22
CA GLY A 629 18.31 50.48 0.68
C GLY A 629 17.60 49.29 1.33
N TRP A 630 16.42 48.89 0.86
CA TRP A 630 15.75 47.68 1.33
C TRP A 630 16.34 46.43 0.68
N LYS A 631 16.48 45.35 1.45
CA LYS A 631 16.67 44.01 0.89
C LYS A 631 15.30 43.42 0.51
N VAL A 632 15.05 43.26 -0.79
CA VAL A 632 13.71 42.91 -1.30
C VAL A 632 13.60 41.45 -1.71
N HIS A 633 12.64 40.75 -1.10
CA HIS A 633 12.21 39.42 -1.50
C HIS A 633 10.98 39.52 -2.41
N LEU A 634 11.18 39.38 -3.73
CA LEU A 634 10.08 39.37 -4.70
C LEU A 634 9.60 37.94 -4.95
N SER A 635 8.35 37.63 -4.57
CA SER A 635 7.83 36.27 -4.59
C SER A 635 6.36 36.20 -5.03
N ALA A 636 5.91 34.98 -5.30
CA ALA A 636 4.51 34.70 -5.58
C ALA A 636 4.08 33.48 -4.78
N LEU A 637 2.87 33.54 -4.23
CA LEU A 637 2.16 32.37 -3.67
C LEU A 637 1.21 31.87 -4.74
N VAL A 638 1.33 30.61 -5.13
CA VAL A 638 0.52 30.07 -6.22
C VAL A 638 -0.21 28.80 -5.80
N TYR A 639 -1.52 28.80 -6.01
CA TYR A 639 -2.42 27.67 -5.80
C TYR A 639 -3.09 27.27 -7.12
N GLY A 640 -3.43 26.00 -7.24
CA GLY A 640 -4.24 25.47 -8.31
C GLY A 640 -5.73 25.60 -8.00
N SER A 641 -6.55 25.90 -8.99
CA SER A 641 -8.02 25.90 -8.85
C SER A 641 -8.58 24.52 -8.48
N LEU A 642 -7.86 23.43 -8.74
CA LEU A 642 -8.16 22.06 -8.32
C LEU A 642 -7.36 21.61 -7.08
N GLY A 643 -6.76 22.57 -6.37
CA GLY A 643 -6.13 22.39 -5.07
C GLY A 643 -4.64 22.03 -5.11
N SER A 644 -3.97 22.05 -6.26
CA SER A 644 -2.50 21.94 -6.28
C SER A 644 -1.84 23.09 -5.52
N VAL A 645 -0.66 22.85 -4.96
CA VAL A 645 0.10 23.83 -4.18
C VAL A 645 1.48 23.93 -4.80
N ALA A 646 1.93 25.14 -5.15
CA ALA A 646 3.26 25.33 -5.69
C ALA A 646 4.31 24.97 -4.63
N PRO A 647 5.33 24.13 -4.95
CA PRO A 647 6.35 23.74 -3.97
C PRO A 647 7.11 24.93 -3.37
N SER A 648 7.25 26.03 -4.12
CA SER A 648 7.89 27.27 -3.67
C SER A 648 7.14 27.98 -2.55
N ASN A 649 5.83 27.76 -2.37
CA ASN A 649 5.03 28.46 -1.36
C ASN A 649 5.58 28.24 0.05
N TYR A 650 6.03 27.02 0.36
CA TYR A 650 6.57 26.71 1.69
C TYR A 650 7.80 27.57 2.03
N LYS A 651 8.69 27.78 1.05
CA LYS A 651 9.84 28.67 1.19
C LYS A 651 9.41 30.12 1.37
N VAL A 652 8.47 30.59 0.55
CA VAL A 652 7.93 31.96 0.66
C VAL A 652 7.32 32.21 2.03
N TYR A 653 6.49 31.30 2.54
CA TYR A 653 5.89 31.44 3.86
C TYR A 653 6.93 31.48 4.98
N THR A 654 7.90 30.57 4.96
CA THR A 654 8.83 30.40 6.08
C THR A 654 9.98 31.39 6.06
N GLU A 655 10.57 31.63 4.89
CA GLU A 655 11.77 32.47 4.76
C GLU A 655 11.46 33.93 4.44
N HIS A 656 10.41 34.21 3.66
CA HIS A 656 10.09 35.59 3.24
C HIS A 656 9.00 36.23 4.10
N LEU A 657 7.98 35.45 4.49
CA LEU A 657 6.87 35.93 5.30
C LEU A 657 7.01 35.60 6.79
N GLY A 658 8.05 34.84 7.18
CA GLY A 658 8.40 34.55 8.58
C GLY A 658 7.40 33.67 9.34
N LEU A 659 6.61 32.83 8.66
CA LEU A 659 5.71 31.89 9.34
C LEU A 659 6.48 30.69 9.89
N LEU A 660 6.05 30.19 11.05
CA LEU A 660 6.56 28.92 11.56
C LEU A 660 6.23 27.79 10.58
N LYS A 661 7.13 26.81 10.48
CA LYS A 661 6.98 25.64 9.59
C LYS A 661 5.64 24.90 9.78
N ARG A 662 5.14 24.85 11.02
CA ARG A 662 3.85 24.21 11.36
C ARG A 662 2.67 24.97 10.76
N ASP A 663 2.69 26.30 10.85
CA ASP A 663 1.61 27.18 10.44
C ASP A 663 1.58 27.30 8.92
N ALA A 664 2.74 27.40 8.26
CA ALA A 664 2.86 27.34 6.79
C ALA A 664 2.24 26.05 6.21
N LYS A 665 2.57 24.87 6.77
CA LYS A 665 1.99 23.59 6.33
C LYS A 665 0.48 23.49 6.59
N ARG A 666 -0.01 24.11 7.67
CA ARG A 666 -1.45 24.15 7.98
C ARG A 666 -2.18 25.04 6.98
N LEU A 667 -1.64 26.22 6.72
CA LEU A 667 -2.18 27.19 5.77
C LEU A 667 -2.23 26.63 4.35
N ASP A 668 -1.16 26.01 3.85
CA ASP A 668 -1.17 25.38 2.52
C ASP A 668 -2.25 24.31 2.37
N ARG A 669 -2.51 23.51 3.42
CA ARG A 669 -3.57 22.50 3.40
C ARG A 669 -4.96 23.14 3.39
N GLN A 670 -5.16 24.18 4.20
CA GLN A 670 -6.42 24.92 4.27
C GLN A 670 -6.73 25.59 2.93
N LEU A 671 -5.77 26.31 2.35
CA LEU A 671 -5.93 27.01 1.08
C LEU A 671 -6.12 26.05 -0.10
N SER A 672 -5.42 24.91 -0.12
CA SER A 672 -5.66 23.85 -1.10
C SER A 672 -7.12 23.38 -1.11
N VAL A 673 -7.68 23.12 0.08
CA VAL A 673 -9.08 22.72 0.24
C VAL A 673 -10.03 23.87 -0.12
N ALA A 674 -9.76 25.09 0.35
CA ALA A 674 -10.59 26.25 0.07
C ALA A 674 -10.67 26.54 -1.44
N CYS A 675 -9.56 26.39 -2.17
CA CYS A 675 -9.53 26.52 -3.63
C CYS A 675 -10.47 25.53 -4.30
N ILE A 676 -10.48 24.26 -3.87
CA ILE A 676 -11.39 23.24 -4.39
C ILE A 676 -12.86 23.62 -4.13
N GLN A 677 -13.17 24.03 -2.90
CA GLN A 677 -14.55 24.39 -2.50
C GLN A 677 -15.07 25.59 -3.29
N SER A 678 -14.27 26.64 -3.39
CA SER A 678 -14.59 27.82 -4.19
C SER A 678 -14.73 27.48 -5.67
N SER A 679 -13.85 26.64 -6.23
CA SER A 679 -13.97 26.18 -7.62
C SER A 679 -15.25 25.39 -7.88
N ARG A 680 -15.69 24.57 -6.93
CA ARG A 680 -16.99 23.88 -7.01
C ARG A 680 -18.14 24.89 -7.01
N ARG A 681 -18.09 25.92 -6.16
CA ARG A 681 -19.11 26.99 -6.14
C ARG A 681 -19.17 27.73 -7.48
N ILE A 682 -18.01 28.10 -8.03
CA ILE A 682 -17.89 28.74 -9.36
C ILE A 682 -18.50 27.85 -10.45
N TRP A 683 -18.16 26.56 -10.46
CA TRP A 683 -18.74 25.60 -11.40
C TRP A 683 -20.26 25.49 -11.29
N ASN A 684 -20.77 25.38 -10.07
CA ASN A 684 -22.21 25.29 -9.81
C ASN A 684 -22.94 26.56 -10.25
N LEU A 685 -22.37 27.74 -9.99
CA LEU A 685 -22.92 29.01 -10.45
C LEU A 685 -23.01 29.06 -11.97
N HIS A 686 -21.92 28.72 -12.67
CA HIS A 686 -21.87 28.66 -14.13
C HIS A 686 -22.96 27.75 -14.71
N CYS A 687 -23.19 26.58 -14.09
CA CYS A 687 -24.24 25.66 -14.49
C CYS A 687 -25.65 26.14 -14.13
N ALA A 688 -25.83 26.75 -12.95
CA ALA A 688 -27.12 27.25 -12.47
C ALA A 688 -27.62 28.41 -13.34
N GLN A 689 -26.74 29.36 -13.66
CA GLN A 689 -27.06 30.48 -14.56
C GLN A 689 -27.54 29.99 -15.93
N HIS A 690 -26.95 28.92 -16.47
CA HIS A 690 -27.40 28.33 -17.73
C HIS A 690 -28.77 27.67 -17.62
N ARG A 691 -29.02 26.91 -16.55
CA ARG A 691 -30.33 26.28 -16.30
C ARG A 691 -31.44 27.30 -16.12
N ALA A 692 -31.19 28.37 -15.37
CA ALA A 692 -32.15 29.46 -15.17
C ALA A 692 -32.60 30.07 -16.50
N ARG A 693 -31.66 30.30 -17.43
CA ARG A 693 -31.98 30.79 -18.78
C ARG A 693 -32.81 29.80 -19.59
N GLN A 694 -32.47 28.52 -19.56
CA GLN A 694 -33.27 27.49 -20.25
C GLN A 694 -34.72 27.39 -19.75
N HIS A 695 -34.97 27.71 -18.47
CA HIS A 695 -36.33 27.76 -17.94
C HIS A 695 -37.07 29.06 -18.29
N GLN A 696 -36.36 30.17 -18.49
CA GLN A 696 -36.94 31.43 -18.94
C GLN A 696 -37.32 31.41 -20.43
N ASP A 697 -36.57 30.66 -21.25
CA ASP A 697 -36.80 30.52 -22.70
C ASP A 697 -37.82 29.41 -23.07
N GLN A 698 -38.42 28.72 -22.08
CA GLN A 698 -39.50 27.76 -22.33
C GLN A 698 -40.85 28.50 -22.39
N PRO A 699 -41.62 28.42 -23.51
CA PRO A 699 -42.95 28.98 -23.55
C PRO A 699 -43.83 28.31 -22.49
N ALA A 700 -44.63 29.12 -21.78
CA ALA A 700 -45.61 28.63 -20.82
C ALA A 700 -46.43 27.47 -21.44
N PRO A 701 -46.70 26.39 -20.69
CA PRO A 701 -47.49 25.30 -21.23
C PRO A 701 -48.85 25.87 -21.64
N ARG A 702 -49.16 25.79 -22.95
CA ARG A 702 -50.51 26.09 -23.45
C ARG A 702 -51.48 25.28 -22.61
N GLY A 703 -52.38 25.98 -21.92
CA GLY A 703 -53.34 25.40 -20.99
C GLY A 703 -54.00 24.17 -21.60
N ARG A 704 -53.70 22.99 -21.04
CA ARG A 704 -54.60 21.85 -21.18
C ARG A 704 -55.71 22.08 -20.18
N ARG A 705 -56.93 22.26 -20.73
CA ARG A 705 -58.18 22.16 -19.98
C ARG A 705 -58.10 20.98 -19.02
N VAL A 706 -58.45 21.25 -17.77
CA VAL A 706 -58.86 20.25 -16.79
C VAL A 706 -59.95 19.40 -17.44
N THR A 707 -59.65 18.14 -17.68
CA THR A 707 -60.66 17.09 -17.69
C THR A 707 -60.37 16.23 -16.47
N GLU A 708 -61.20 16.41 -15.46
CA GLU A 708 -61.43 15.42 -14.43
C GLU A 708 -61.76 14.08 -15.09
N THR A 709 -60.94 13.06 -14.85
CA THR A 709 -61.44 11.71 -14.68
C THR A 709 -60.58 11.03 -13.62
N GLY A 710 -61.26 10.57 -12.57
CA GLY A 710 -60.65 9.97 -11.39
C GLY A 710 -59.93 8.66 -11.70
N GLY A 711 -58.90 8.41 -10.90
CA GLY A 711 -58.17 7.15 -10.85
C GLY A 711 -57.36 7.09 -9.56
N THR A 712 -57.93 6.42 -8.57
CA THR A 712 -57.42 6.11 -7.23
C THR A 712 -55.99 5.51 -7.27
N PRO A 713 -55.14 5.73 -6.25
CA PRO A 713 -53.77 5.23 -6.24
C PRO A 713 -53.70 3.79 -5.71
N SER A 714 -53.09 2.87 -6.47
CA SER A 714 -52.72 1.55 -5.93
C SER A 714 -51.41 1.64 -5.14
N ARG A 715 -51.58 1.65 -3.82
CA ARG A 715 -50.66 1.00 -2.88
C ARG A 715 -50.62 -0.49 -3.23
N THR A 716 -49.43 -1.07 -3.37
CA THR A 716 -49.14 -2.38 -2.79
C THR A 716 -47.66 -2.50 -2.42
N ASP A 717 -47.50 -2.76 -1.13
CA ASP A 717 -46.31 -3.22 -0.44
C ASP A 717 -45.86 -4.64 -0.86
N ARG A 718 -44.58 -4.90 -0.58
CA ARG A 718 -43.97 -6.20 -0.18
C ARG A 718 -44.00 -7.38 -1.15
N ARG A 719 -42.80 -7.80 -1.57
CA ARG A 719 -42.07 -8.93 -0.97
C ARG A 719 -40.56 -8.81 -1.22
#